data_AF-A0A6N2D7P8-F1
#
_entry.id   AF-A0A6N2D7P8-F1
#
_cell.length_a   1.000
_cell.length_b   1.000
_cell.length_c   1.000
_cell.angle_alpha   90.00
_cell.angle_beta   90.00
_cell.angle_gamma   90.00
#
_symmetry.space_group_name_H-M   'P 1'
#
loop_
_entity.id
_entity.type
_entity.pdbx_description
1 polymer ?
#
loop_
_entity_poly.entity_id
_entity_poly.type
_entity_poly.pdbx_seq_one_letter_code
_entity_poly.pdbx_strand_id
1 'polypeptide(L)'
;MNAPHPYADFVHLVEKPARYLGGEFNAVVKDWSAVRCRFALCFPDIYDIGMSHMGTKILYSVVNKSDDLLMERAFAPWTDMEEQLRQRDLPLLSLESHRPLVDFDVVGFSLQYEMTYTNILTMLDLGRVPLHNADRTLEHPLVIAGGPCSTHPEPLAPFIDLFLVGDAEERLPELLRHWAELRAEGGRSRLEMIAEIARRGGVYAPDCYEREVDADSGFWVVTRPKFDGVPERVQRAFLDDISRYRFPDDSPVAVAEAIFDRMSVEIARGCTEGCRFCQAGMIYRPVRERDPEEIIETVMGAIEKGGYDEASITSLSTADYSCVSPLIKKLMERLRPKKVSLGISSLRAYGLDDDLLDEIATVKATGLTFAPEAGTQRMRDVINKNITEDDILTTCHRVFSKGWNRMKLYFMIGLPTETDEDVEGIAKMGLQALEVGKSYHRAPKVTVSISSHVPKPHTPFQWAAMDSMEEIRRKQEIVFQLCRRWGLQLRKHEMRVSHLEGIITRGDIRVGHLLELAWRKGARFDGWDERLRWDAWMEAIEEWEEGLGLSRFLMLSTIPVTARLPWDHIDVGLEDGFLLKEYRKAVAGRLSPPCGKPFRAKVHHTNLEDALAEKKRLICYDCGVACDLSQMKEERIDFLTRLGALTRPEPRTEANARENARDRVRQGLSPHDFQQGAAVRYRLRYTRLGPTRLQGHLDMVRELPRLFRRAGLPLWYSQGFSPAPVLSFTPALGLGMASYSEYLDVSLTETLDPRDVLDRVNAVTPEGLHIVGVRRLGDDGCKETLASRHNALDLVIALDSAGTSRVLGLDEDSCIAELQRRVDDLLASDTRPVEVLRKKKTRVVDLREVIVDAAVGHIEDFVDPRDAQIGRPALRIRLRMGERATLKPVEIARALVGSDEPVREILRLDFLHLAEDGTLTWPLDGPAEDPRADADLEILRCQETMRALVPGSPAQRRARMVPDTTPSLMELAGIAPAE
;
A
#
# COMPACT_ATOMS: atom_id res chain seq x y z
N MET A 1 28.66 9.44 2.76
CA MET A 1 27.36 8.75 2.86
C MET A 1 27.62 7.29 3.19
N ASN A 2 26.66 6.65 3.87
CA ASN A 2 26.67 5.27 4.41
C ASN A 2 27.03 5.16 5.89
N ALA A 3 26.37 5.96 6.73
CA ALA A 3 26.04 5.45 8.07
C ALA A 3 25.06 4.28 7.88
N PRO A 4 25.21 3.17 8.59
CA PRO A 4 24.26 2.06 8.50
C PRO A 4 22.87 2.54 8.91
N HIS A 5 21.84 1.98 8.28
CA HIS A 5 20.44 2.28 8.59
C HIS A 5 20.21 2.18 10.12
N PRO A 6 19.54 3.14 10.78
CA PRO A 6 19.44 3.16 12.25
C PRO A 6 18.83 1.90 12.88
N TYR A 7 17.99 1.18 12.14
CA TYR A 7 17.41 -0.10 12.55
C TYR A 7 18.17 -1.36 12.09
N ALA A 8 19.31 -1.22 11.41
CA ALA A 8 20.00 -2.32 10.73
C ALA A 8 20.30 -3.53 11.64
N ASP A 9 20.61 -3.26 12.91
CA ASP A 9 21.03 -4.28 13.89
C ASP A 9 19.89 -5.22 14.33
N PHE A 10 18.62 -4.86 14.14
CA PHE A 10 17.50 -5.65 14.64
C PHE A 10 16.29 -5.73 13.70
N VAL A 11 16.21 -4.92 12.64
CA VAL A 11 15.04 -4.88 11.74
C VAL A 11 14.74 -6.24 11.08
N HIS A 12 15.72 -7.13 10.98
CA HIS A 12 15.52 -8.50 10.49
C HIS A 12 14.75 -9.41 11.46
N LEU A 13 14.58 -8.99 12.73
CA LEU A 13 13.86 -9.73 13.76
C LEU A 13 12.34 -9.46 13.73
N VAL A 14 11.88 -8.44 13.01
CA VAL A 14 10.46 -8.05 12.93
C VAL A 14 9.76 -8.62 11.69
N GLU A 15 8.44 -8.69 11.74
CA GLU A 15 7.58 -9.05 10.62
C GLU A 15 7.63 -8.00 9.51
N LYS A 16 7.89 -8.45 8.29
CA LYS A 16 8.05 -7.62 7.09
C LYS A 16 9.02 -6.42 7.29
N PRO A 17 10.33 -6.67 7.47
CA PRO A 17 11.36 -5.64 7.68
C PRO A 17 11.35 -4.51 6.65
N ALA A 18 11.02 -4.83 5.40
CA ALA A 18 10.97 -3.89 4.27
C ALA A 18 10.05 -2.67 4.48
N ARG A 19 9.09 -2.72 5.43
CA ARG A 19 8.23 -1.59 5.80
C ARG A 19 8.98 -0.39 6.34
N TYR A 20 10.19 -0.59 6.87
CA TYR A 20 10.88 0.40 7.71
C TYR A 20 12.17 0.94 7.09
N LEU A 21 12.50 0.56 5.86
CA LEU A 21 13.82 0.81 5.27
C LEU A 21 13.87 2.06 4.38
N GLY A 22 12.73 2.44 3.79
CA GLY A 22 12.71 3.44 2.73
C GLY A 22 13.42 2.96 1.46
N GLY A 23 13.97 3.90 0.69
CA GLY A 23 14.69 3.61 -0.55
C GLY A 23 13.79 3.23 -1.73
N GLU A 24 12.51 3.60 -1.68
CA GLU A 24 11.57 3.35 -2.77
C GLU A 24 11.98 4.06 -4.06
N PHE A 25 11.74 3.41 -5.20
CA PHE A 25 11.90 4.07 -6.50
C PHE A 25 10.97 5.28 -6.59
N ASN A 26 11.48 6.42 -7.06
CA ASN A 26 10.84 7.75 -7.02
C ASN A 26 10.66 8.39 -5.64
N ALA A 27 11.28 7.87 -4.57
CA ALA A 27 11.39 8.64 -3.33
C ALA A 27 12.21 9.92 -3.56
N VAL A 28 11.70 11.05 -3.09
CA VAL A 28 12.37 12.35 -3.18
C VAL A 28 13.16 12.58 -1.90
N VAL A 29 14.47 12.79 -2.04
CA VAL A 29 15.37 13.17 -0.95
C VAL A 29 15.96 14.54 -1.28
N LYS A 30 15.84 15.50 -0.34
CA LYS A 30 16.39 16.86 -0.49
C LYS A 30 17.40 17.15 0.61
N ASP A 31 18.26 18.13 0.36
CA ASP A 31 19.10 18.70 1.40
C ASP A 31 18.23 19.48 2.40
N TRP A 32 18.18 19.00 3.64
CA TRP A 32 17.43 19.61 4.74
C TRP A 32 17.85 21.06 5.03
N SER A 33 19.09 21.43 4.72
CA SER A 33 19.60 22.80 4.94
C SER A 33 19.15 23.78 3.85
N ALA A 34 18.74 23.29 2.68
CA ALA A 34 18.32 24.10 1.54
C ALA A 34 16.82 24.41 1.53
N VAL A 35 16.02 23.71 2.34
CA VAL A 35 14.57 23.89 2.41
C VAL A 35 14.16 24.81 3.55
N ARG A 36 13.06 25.55 3.35
CA ARG A 36 12.48 26.48 4.31
C ARG A 36 11.68 25.77 5.41
N CYS A 37 10.98 24.69 5.05
CA CYS A 37 10.15 23.94 5.99
C CYS A 37 10.25 22.44 5.72
N ARG A 38 10.48 21.67 6.78
CA ARG A 38 10.54 20.19 6.77
C ARG A 38 9.26 19.63 7.36
N PHE A 39 8.57 18.82 6.59
CA PHE A 39 7.28 18.24 6.95
C PHE A 39 7.34 16.71 6.95
N ALA A 40 6.90 16.06 8.02
CA ALA A 40 6.68 14.61 8.04
C ALA A 40 5.18 14.32 7.96
N LEU A 41 4.71 13.71 6.85
CA LEU A 41 3.34 13.20 6.78
C LEU A 41 3.29 11.76 7.30
N CYS A 42 2.69 11.63 8.46
CA CYS A 42 2.39 10.40 9.16
C CYS A 42 1.06 9.80 8.65
N PHE A 43 1.10 8.52 8.29
CA PHE A 43 -0.09 7.71 8.10
C PHE A 43 -0.31 6.85 9.35
N PRO A 44 -1.43 7.00 10.09
CA PRO A 44 -1.65 6.34 11.38
C PRO A 44 -2.03 4.85 11.24
N ASP A 45 -1.45 4.16 10.27
CA ASP A 45 -1.56 2.72 10.07
C ASP A 45 -0.28 2.20 9.41
N ILE A 46 -0.20 0.90 9.19
CA ILE A 46 0.96 0.26 8.59
C ILE A 46 1.25 0.75 7.17
N TYR A 47 2.52 0.66 6.79
CA TYR A 47 3.05 0.95 5.46
C TYR A 47 2.21 0.37 4.31
N ASP A 48 1.79 -0.89 4.42
CA ASP A 48 1.07 -1.64 3.38
C ASP A 48 -0.23 -0.93 2.96
N ILE A 49 -0.92 -0.31 3.93
CA ILE A 49 -2.16 0.46 3.70
C ILE A 49 -1.81 1.87 3.24
N GLY A 50 -0.89 2.52 3.94
CA GLY A 50 -0.55 3.92 3.67
C GLY A 50 0.06 4.15 2.28
N MET A 51 0.79 3.18 1.73
CA MET A 51 1.29 3.23 0.35
C MET A 51 0.19 3.15 -0.72
N SER A 52 -1.00 2.65 -0.37
CA SER A 52 -2.17 2.65 -1.25
C SER A 52 -3.01 3.94 -1.12
N HIS A 53 -2.70 4.82 -0.16
CA HIS A 53 -3.50 6.02 0.09
C HIS A 53 -3.23 7.13 -0.95
N MET A 54 -4.26 7.46 -1.72
CA MET A 54 -4.17 8.43 -2.82
C MET A 54 -3.89 9.87 -2.35
N GLY A 55 -4.51 10.30 -1.24
CA GLY A 55 -4.29 11.64 -0.71
C GLY A 55 -2.83 11.88 -0.31
N THR A 56 -2.18 10.88 0.29
CA THR A 56 -0.76 10.93 0.64
C THR A 56 0.11 11.11 -0.61
N LYS A 57 -0.20 10.41 -1.70
CA LYS A 57 0.53 10.52 -2.97
C LYS A 57 0.42 11.93 -3.56
N ILE A 58 -0.79 12.48 -3.61
CA ILE A 58 -1.05 13.83 -4.11
C ILE A 58 -0.25 14.85 -3.28
N LEU A 59 -0.39 14.83 -1.95
CA LEU A 59 0.30 15.79 -1.08
C LEU A 59 1.83 15.64 -1.16
N TYR A 60 2.34 14.41 -1.22
CA TYR A 60 3.77 14.13 -1.39
C TYR A 60 4.30 14.77 -2.67
N SER A 61 3.60 14.60 -3.79
CA SER A 61 3.98 15.22 -5.06
C SER A 61 3.90 16.75 -5.01
N VAL A 62 2.82 17.31 -4.47
CA VAL A 62 2.60 18.76 -4.41
C VAL A 62 3.68 19.45 -3.58
N VAL A 63 3.98 18.94 -2.38
CA VAL A 63 4.99 19.55 -1.50
C VAL A 63 6.39 19.32 -2.06
N ASN A 64 6.73 18.11 -2.51
CA ASN A 64 8.08 17.83 -2.98
C ASN A 64 8.42 18.39 -4.37
N LYS A 65 7.44 18.81 -5.17
CA LYS A 65 7.70 19.61 -6.39
C LYS A 65 8.14 21.05 -6.10
N SER A 66 7.94 21.55 -4.88
CA SER A 66 8.42 22.87 -4.48
C SER A 66 9.88 22.80 -4.03
N ASP A 67 10.77 23.63 -4.56
CA ASP A 67 12.19 23.60 -4.19
C ASP A 67 12.45 23.99 -2.72
N ASP A 68 11.56 24.79 -2.12
CA ASP A 68 11.69 25.34 -0.78
C ASP A 68 11.03 24.50 0.32
N LEU A 69 10.34 23.41 -0.01
CA LEU A 69 9.64 22.55 0.95
C LEU A 69 10.13 21.11 0.84
N LEU A 70 10.17 20.40 1.97
CA LEU A 70 10.45 18.98 2.04
C LEU A 70 9.29 18.26 2.72
N MET A 71 8.84 17.17 2.12
CA MET A 71 7.89 16.26 2.73
C MET A 71 8.42 14.82 2.75
N GLU A 72 8.53 14.25 3.94
CA GLU A 72 8.90 12.85 4.16
C GLU A 72 7.72 12.07 4.75
N ARG A 73 7.76 10.74 4.64
CA ARG A 73 6.67 9.84 5.06
C ARG A 73 7.06 9.09 6.33
N ALA A 74 6.08 8.89 7.20
CA ALA A 74 6.20 7.98 8.35
C ALA A 74 4.91 7.15 8.50
N PHE A 75 5.04 5.95 9.04
CA PHE A 75 3.93 5.01 9.21
C PHE A 75 3.92 4.48 10.64
N ALA A 76 2.75 4.09 11.15
CA ALA A 76 2.66 3.47 12.46
C ALA A 76 3.43 2.14 12.44
N PRO A 77 4.41 1.92 13.34
CA PRO A 77 5.13 0.66 13.39
C PRO A 77 4.21 -0.45 13.88
N TRP A 78 4.33 -1.64 13.28
CA TRP A 78 3.62 -2.82 13.80
C TRP A 78 4.10 -3.15 15.21
N THR A 79 3.31 -3.93 15.95
CA THR A 79 3.50 -4.11 17.41
C THR A 79 4.86 -4.69 17.79
N ASP A 80 5.43 -5.56 16.95
CA ASP A 80 6.76 -6.14 17.17
C ASP A 80 7.88 -5.12 16.92
N MET A 81 7.74 -4.25 15.92
CA MET A 81 8.65 -3.13 15.70
C MET A 81 8.53 -2.08 16.80
N GLU A 82 7.31 -1.75 17.25
CA GLU A 82 7.10 -0.89 18.43
C GLU A 82 7.83 -1.45 19.66
N GLU A 83 7.71 -2.76 19.91
CA GLU A 83 8.42 -3.41 21.02
C GLU A 83 9.94 -3.29 20.87
N GLN A 84 10.50 -3.53 19.68
CA GLN A 84 11.94 -3.41 19.46
C GLN A 84 12.45 -1.97 19.64
N LEU A 85 11.68 -0.96 19.18
CA LEU A 85 12.00 0.46 19.36
C LEU A 85 12.01 0.85 20.84
N ARG A 86 10.96 0.46 21.58
CA ARG A 86 10.86 0.75 23.02
C ARG A 86 11.96 0.07 23.83
N GLN A 87 12.27 -1.20 23.55
CA GLN A 87 13.34 -1.94 24.24
C GLN A 87 14.72 -1.31 24.04
N ARG A 88 14.93 -0.59 22.93
CA ARG A 88 16.20 0.03 22.56
C ARG A 88 16.24 1.55 22.74
N ASP A 89 15.15 2.13 23.24
CA ASP A 89 14.99 3.59 23.35
C ASP A 89 15.25 4.34 22.03
N LEU A 90 14.78 3.76 20.92
CA LEU A 90 14.93 4.33 19.57
C LEU A 90 13.64 5.03 19.13
N PRO A 91 13.75 6.21 18.49
CA PRO A 91 12.57 6.92 18.01
C PRO A 91 12.00 6.31 16.74
N LEU A 92 10.74 6.63 16.44
CA LEU A 92 10.14 6.43 15.12
C LEU A 92 10.76 7.40 14.11
N LEU A 93 11.14 6.89 12.94
CA LEU A 93 11.85 7.61 11.90
C LEU A 93 11.01 7.76 10.62
N SER A 94 11.31 8.81 9.84
CA SER A 94 10.85 8.95 8.46
C SER A 94 11.49 7.92 7.52
N LEU A 95 10.85 7.63 6.39
CA LEU A 95 11.38 6.65 5.42
C LEU A 95 12.52 7.20 4.56
N GLU A 96 12.43 8.45 4.14
CA GLU A 96 13.36 9.02 3.15
C GLU A 96 14.76 9.30 3.74
N SER A 97 14.82 9.92 4.91
CA SER A 97 16.10 10.33 5.53
C SER A 97 16.37 9.70 6.90
N HIS A 98 15.49 8.82 7.37
CA HIS A 98 15.58 8.14 8.67
C HIS A 98 15.70 9.12 9.84
N ARG A 99 14.89 10.18 9.83
CA ARG A 99 14.89 11.24 10.85
C ARG A 99 13.77 11.07 11.87
N PRO A 100 14.03 11.29 13.17
CA PRO A 100 12.98 11.32 14.19
C PRO A 100 11.92 12.37 13.90
N LEU A 101 10.66 12.10 14.27
CA LEU A 101 9.56 13.06 14.03
C LEU A 101 9.78 14.42 14.71
N VAL A 102 10.42 14.44 15.89
CA VAL A 102 10.75 15.68 16.62
C VAL A 102 11.73 16.60 15.87
N ASP A 103 12.49 16.09 14.90
CA ASP A 103 13.46 16.89 14.13
C ASP A 103 12.79 17.73 13.02
N PHE A 104 11.52 17.47 12.69
CA PHE A 104 10.78 18.18 11.66
C PHE A 104 10.22 19.51 12.17
N ASP A 105 9.94 20.46 11.26
CA ASP A 105 9.26 21.70 11.63
C ASP A 105 7.75 21.49 11.82
N VAL A 106 7.19 20.53 11.09
CA VAL A 106 5.78 20.16 11.09
C VAL A 106 5.64 18.63 10.99
N VAL A 107 4.77 18.04 11.80
CA VAL A 107 4.36 16.63 11.74
C VAL A 107 2.86 16.58 11.46
N GLY A 108 2.46 15.92 10.37
CA GLY A 108 1.07 15.87 9.92
C GLY A 108 0.48 14.48 10.00
N PHE A 109 -0.80 14.34 10.33
CA PHE A 109 -1.50 13.05 10.32
C PHE A 109 -2.65 13.02 9.31
N SER A 110 -2.71 11.96 8.50
CA SER A 110 -3.85 11.69 7.60
C SER A 110 -4.95 10.90 8.31
N LEU A 111 -6.04 11.56 8.68
CA LEU A 111 -7.20 11.02 9.40
C LEU A 111 -8.25 10.43 8.46
N GLN A 112 -8.10 9.14 8.16
CA GLN A 112 -9.04 8.40 7.30
C GLN A 112 -10.13 7.68 8.09
N TYR A 113 -9.83 7.25 9.31
CA TYR A 113 -10.69 6.39 10.12
C TYR A 113 -10.40 6.55 11.62
N GLU A 114 -11.44 6.60 12.46
CA GLU A 114 -11.34 6.89 13.89
C GLU A 114 -10.62 5.80 14.68
N MET A 115 -10.69 4.53 14.26
CA MET A 115 -10.02 3.42 14.97
C MET A 115 -8.50 3.41 14.79
N THR A 116 -7.93 4.43 14.15
CA THR A 116 -6.48 4.66 14.06
C THR A 116 -5.98 5.69 15.07
N TYR A 117 -6.85 6.30 15.88
CA TYR A 117 -6.47 7.41 16.75
C TYR A 117 -5.44 7.04 17.84
N THR A 118 -5.49 5.81 18.37
CA THR A 118 -4.47 5.30 19.29
C THR A 118 -3.10 5.15 18.62
N ASN A 119 -3.06 4.91 17.30
CA ASN A 119 -1.81 4.86 16.55
C ASN A 119 -1.19 6.26 16.43
N ILE A 120 -1.98 7.33 16.36
CA ILE A 120 -1.46 8.71 16.38
C ILE A 120 -0.70 8.97 17.69
N LEU A 121 -1.28 8.60 18.83
CA LEU A 121 -0.60 8.72 20.13
C LEU A 121 0.70 7.91 20.19
N THR A 122 0.69 6.74 19.57
CA THR A 122 1.87 5.87 19.48
C THR A 122 2.98 6.50 18.65
N MET A 123 2.62 7.12 17.52
CA MET A 123 3.57 7.79 16.65
C MET A 123 4.12 9.08 17.27
N LEU A 124 3.31 9.84 18.01
CA LEU A 124 3.78 11.01 18.76
C LEU A 124 4.79 10.61 19.85
N ASP A 125 4.43 9.60 20.66
CA ASP A 125 5.27 9.07 21.74
C ASP A 125 6.61 8.52 21.21
N LEU A 126 6.57 7.59 20.24
CA LEU A 126 7.78 7.05 19.61
C LEU A 126 8.55 8.12 18.82
N GLY A 127 7.84 9.11 18.27
CA GLY A 127 8.43 10.23 17.55
C GLY A 127 9.10 11.27 18.44
N ARG A 128 9.03 11.11 19.78
CA ARG A 128 9.53 12.05 20.80
C ARG A 128 8.84 13.43 20.72
N VAL A 129 7.58 13.46 20.31
CA VAL A 129 6.75 14.66 20.28
C VAL A 129 5.80 14.60 21.48
N PRO A 130 5.72 15.65 22.34
CA PRO A 130 4.78 15.67 23.45
C PRO A 130 3.35 15.34 23.00
N LEU A 131 2.70 14.45 23.75
CA LEU A 131 1.36 13.95 23.41
C LEU A 131 0.35 15.08 23.36
N HIS A 132 0.26 15.88 24.43
CA HIS A 132 -0.68 16.99 24.53
C HIS A 132 -0.14 18.23 23.82
N ASN A 133 -1.01 18.93 23.11
CA ASN A 133 -0.68 20.18 22.43
C ASN A 133 -0.20 21.26 23.42
N ALA A 134 -0.77 21.29 24.64
CA ALA A 134 -0.44 22.21 25.71
C ALA A 134 1.01 22.06 26.24
N ASP A 135 1.61 20.87 26.06
CA ASP A 135 2.98 20.58 26.51
C ASP A 135 4.04 20.98 25.45
N ARG A 136 3.61 21.47 24.27
CA ARG A 136 4.51 21.78 23.16
C ARG A 136 5.00 23.22 23.20
N THR A 137 6.31 23.38 23.11
CA THR A 137 7.01 24.67 22.97
C THR A 137 7.32 24.99 21.50
N LEU A 138 8.02 26.10 21.24
CA LEU A 138 8.54 26.45 19.90
C LEU A 138 9.69 25.53 19.42
N GLU A 139 10.25 24.72 20.30
CA GLU A 139 11.27 23.71 19.97
C GLU A 139 10.66 22.44 19.38
N HIS A 140 9.37 22.22 19.61
CA HIS A 140 8.65 21.04 19.13
C HIS A 140 7.95 21.32 17.78
N PRO A 141 7.79 20.30 16.92
CA PRO A 141 7.10 20.45 15.64
C PRO A 141 5.68 20.96 15.82
N LEU A 142 5.17 21.68 14.81
CA LEU A 142 3.74 21.90 14.67
C LEU A 142 3.04 20.59 14.31
N VAL A 143 2.11 20.13 15.13
CA VAL A 143 1.35 18.91 14.87
C VAL A 143 0.05 19.26 14.18
N ILE A 144 -0.10 18.85 12.93
CA ILE A 144 -1.30 19.08 12.13
C ILE A 144 -2.01 17.77 11.81
N ALA A 145 -3.30 17.83 11.47
CA ALA A 145 -4.02 16.68 10.96
C ALA A 145 -5.02 17.09 9.87
N GLY A 146 -5.30 16.18 8.93
CA GLY A 146 -6.23 16.44 7.82
C GLY A 146 -6.87 15.15 7.30
N GLY A 147 -7.74 15.25 6.30
CA GLY A 147 -8.54 14.11 5.81
C GLY A 147 -9.98 14.13 6.31
N PRO A 148 -10.83 13.16 5.92
CA PRO A 148 -12.27 13.19 6.19
C PRO A 148 -12.64 13.45 7.66
N CYS A 149 -11.91 12.85 8.61
CA CYS A 149 -12.23 12.97 10.03
C CYS A 149 -11.86 14.34 10.64
N SER A 150 -11.13 15.20 9.93
CA SER A 150 -10.91 16.60 10.34
C SER A 150 -12.22 17.41 10.43
N THR A 151 -13.31 16.92 9.85
CA THR A 151 -14.64 17.53 9.93
C THR A 151 -15.32 17.39 11.29
N HIS A 152 -14.82 16.49 12.14
CA HIS A 152 -15.30 16.27 13.51
C HIS A 152 -14.09 16.05 14.44
N PRO A 153 -13.28 17.10 14.64
CA PRO A 153 -11.92 16.99 15.15
C PRO A 153 -11.83 16.87 16.68
N GLU A 154 -12.89 17.20 17.41
CA GLU A 154 -12.86 17.35 18.88
C GLU A 154 -12.29 16.14 19.65
N PRO A 155 -12.54 14.87 19.28
CA PRO A 155 -11.92 13.72 19.97
C PRO A 155 -10.38 13.75 19.97
N LEU A 156 -9.75 14.42 18.99
CA LEU A 156 -8.31 14.57 18.88
C LEU A 156 -7.80 15.96 19.24
N ALA A 157 -8.68 16.90 19.60
CA ALA A 157 -8.32 18.28 19.94
C ALA A 157 -7.19 18.41 20.98
N PRO A 158 -7.10 17.57 22.04
CA PRO A 158 -6.01 17.67 23.02
C PRO A 158 -4.63 17.34 22.45
N PHE A 159 -4.54 16.66 21.31
CA PHE A 159 -3.30 16.11 20.77
C PHE A 159 -2.83 16.81 19.49
N ILE A 160 -3.67 17.63 18.85
CA ILE A 160 -3.38 18.24 17.54
C ILE A 160 -3.44 19.76 17.65
N ASP A 161 -2.46 20.45 17.07
CA ASP A 161 -2.40 21.91 17.13
C ASP A 161 -3.33 22.55 16.08
N LEU A 162 -3.39 21.98 14.87
CA LEU A 162 -4.20 22.46 13.76
C LEU A 162 -4.84 21.32 12.96
N PHE A 163 -6.13 21.45 12.63
CA PHE A 163 -6.83 20.57 11.69
C PHE A 163 -7.04 21.30 10.37
N LEU A 164 -6.45 20.79 9.29
CA LEU A 164 -6.76 21.24 7.93
C LEU A 164 -8.04 20.54 7.49
N VAL A 165 -9.11 21.33 7.33
CA VAL A 165 -10.44 20.82 6.99
C VAL A 165 -10.68 20.98 5.49
N GLY A 166 -10.97 19.88 4.79
CA GLY A 166 -11.27 19.89 3.36
C GLY A 166 -10.07 19.51 2.48
N ASP A 167 -9.94 20.18 1.33
CA ASP A 167 -8.90 19.89 0.33
C ASP A 167 -7.57 20.54 0.73
N ALA A 168 -6.49 19.76 0.76
CA ALA A 168 -5.20 20.19 1.32
C ALA A 168 -4.18 20.61 0.25
N GLU A 169 -4.43 20.30 -1.02
CA GLU A 169 -3.48 20.47 -2.12
C GLU A 169 -2.94 21.92 -2.23
N GLU A 170 -3.83 22.91 -2.14
CA GLU A 170 -3.44 24.32 -2.17
C GLU A 170 -3.04 24.85 -0.80
N ARG A 171 -3.78 24.45 0.24
CA ARG A 171 -3.70 25.05 1.56
C ARG A 171 -2.48 24.59 2.37
N LEU A 172 -2.05 23.34 2.19
CA LEU A 172 -0.92 22.78 2.93
C LEU A 172 0.41 23.48 2.60
N PRO A 173 0.82 23.66 1.33
CA PRO A 173 2.06 24.38 1.01
C PRO A 173 2.06 25.82 1.54
N GLU A 174 0.92 26.53 1.50
CA GLU A 174 0.80 27.88 2.08
C GLU A 174 1.03 27.85 3.60
N LEU A 175 0.38 26.92 4.30
CA LEU A 175 0.51 26.75 5.76
C LEU A 175 1.97 26.46 6.15
N LEU A 176 2.65 25.55 5.45
CA LEU A 176 4.04 25.17 5.74
C LEU A 176 4.98 26.37 5.61
N ARG A 177 4.86 27.15 4.52
CA ARG A 177 5.65 28.38 4.32
C ARG A 177 5.37 29.40 5.40
N HIS A 178 4.09 29.62 5.72
CA HIS A 178 3.71 30.64 6.69
C HIS A 178 4.17 30.30 8.11
N TRP A 179 4.11 29.02 8.50
CA TRP A 179 4.68 28.57 9.78
C TRP A 179 6.19 28.83 9.86
N ALA A 180 6.93 28.50 8.80
CA ALA A 180 8.37 28.74 8.75
C ALA A 180 8.73 30.24 8.78
N GLU A 181 7.94 31.08 8.09
CA GLU A 181 8.09 32.54 8.12
C GLU A 181 7.88 33.10 9.53
N LEU A 182 6.78 32.72 10.20
CA LEU A 182 6.50 33.15 11.57
C LEU A 182 7.61 32.72 12.55
N ARG A 183 8.19 31.52 12.37
CA ARG A 183 9.32 31.06 13.19
C ARG A 183 10.58 31.88 12.95
N ALA A 184 10.85 32.25 11.70
CA ALA A 184 12.01 33.04 11.33
C ALA A 184 11.90 34.51 11.80
N GLU A 185 10.70 35.10 11.78
CA GLU A 185 10.45 36.44 12.33
C GLU A 185 10.70 36.51 13.84
N GLY A 186 10.31 35.46 14.57
CA GLY A 186 10.43 35.39 16.02
C GLY A 186 9.52 36.38 16.76
N GLY A 187 9.68 36.44 18.09
CA GLY A 187 8.98 37.45 18.93
C GLY A 187 7.49 37.18 19.21
N ARG A 188 6.93 36.07 18.71
CA ARG A 188 5.55 35.62 18.99
C ARG A 188 5.56 34.33 19.80
N SER A 189 4.56 34.14 20.65
CA SER A 189 4.29 32.85 21.28
C SER A 189 3.76 31.83 20.26
N ARG A 190 3.90 30.54 20.58
CA ARG A 190 3.38 29.44 19.74
C ARG A 190 1.88 29.60 19.45
N LEU A 191 1.08 29.93 20.47
CA LEU A 191 -0.36 30.09 20.33
C LEU A 191 -0.74 31.30 19.46
N GLU A 192 0.00 32.42 19.56
CA GLU A 192 -0.20 33.56 18.67
C GLU A 192 0.09 33.21 17.21
N MET A 193 1.15 32.44 16.94
CA MET A 193 1.45 31.97 15.58
C MET A 193 0.38 31.02 15.04
N ILE A 194 -0.11 30.10 15.87
CA ILE A 194 -1.24 29.21 15.55
C ILE A 194 -2.50 30.02 15.20
N ALA A 195 -2.80 31.05 15.99
CA ALA A 195 -3.92 31.94 15.74
C ALA A 195 -3.76 32.71 14.40
N GLU A 196 -2.56 33.19 14.07
CA GLU A 196 -2.29 33.82 12.76
C GLU A 196 -2.59 32.88 11.58
N ILE A 197 -2.22 31.61 11.69
CA ILE A 197 -2.53 30.62 10.65
C ILE A 197 -4.04 30.39 10.56
N ALA A 198 -4.74 30.28 11.69
CA ALA A 198 -6.17 30.04 11.74
C ALA A 198 -7.01 31.20 11.15
N ARG A 199 -6.54 32.45 11.23
CA ARG A 199 -7.22 33.63 10.63
C ARG A 199 -7.42 33.52 9.11
N ARG A 200 -6.54 32.77 8.44
CA ARG A 200 -6.56 32.62 6.98
C ARG A 200 -7.61 31.59 6.49
N GLY A 201 -8.36 30.95 7.40
CA GLY A 201 -9.41 29.99 7.05
C GLY A 201 -8.90 28.61 6.62
N GLY A 202 -9.82 27.67 6.38
CA GLY A 202 -9.50 26.28 6.00
C GLY A 202 -8.84 25.44 7.10
N VAL A 203 -8.62 26.03 8.28
CA VAL A 203 -7.86 25.43 9.38
C VAL A 203 -8.57 25.71 10.69
N TYR A 204 -8.78 24.65 11.47
CA TYR A 204 -9.31 24.72 12.83
C TYR A 204 -8.19 24.57 13.86
N ALA A 205 -8.10 25.49 14.81
CA ALA A 205 -7.10 25.48 15.87
C ALA A 205 -7.79 25.32 17.24
N PRO A 206 -7.83 24.12 17.86
CA PRO A 206 -8.67 23.86 19.03
C PRO A 206 -8.48 24.82 20.21
N ASP A 207 -7.23 25.22 20.47
CA ASP A 207 -6.88 26.10 21.60
C ASP A 207 -7.30 27.55 21.38
N CYS A 208 -7.61 27.93 20.13
CA CYS A 208 -8.10 29.26 19.78
C CYS A 208 -9.59 29.45 20.06
N TYR A 209 -10.29 28.47 20.64
CA TYR A 209 -11.73 28.55 20.91
C TYR A 209 -12.11 28.23 22.35
N GLU A 210 -13.19 28.86 22.80
CA GLU A 210 -13.89 28.54 24.05
C GLU A 210 -14.88 27.40 23.86
N ARG A 211 -15.22 26.73 24.96
CA ARG A 211 -16.14 25.59 24.99
C ARG A 211 -17.08 25.71 26.18
N GLU A 212 -18.31 25.27 25.98
CA GLU A 212 -19.35 25.22 27.00
C GLU A 212 -20.11 23.88 26.92
N VAL A 213 -20.84 23.53 27.98
CA VAL A 213 -21.71 22.35 27.95
C VAL A 213 -23.05 22.74 27.34
N ASP A 214 -23.42 22.10 26.24
CA ASP A 214 -24.75 22.24 25.64
C ASP A 214 -25.81 21.66 26.57
N ALA A 215 -26.86 22.45 26.85
CA ALA A 215 -27.87 22.09 27.84
C ALA A 215 -28.79 20.94 27.39
N ASP A 216 -29.00 20.77 26.09
CA ASP A 216 -29.90 19.77 25.53
C ASP A 216 -29.24 18.40 25.40
N SER A 217 -27.96 18.38 25.00
CA SER A 217 -27.21 17.16 24.72
C SER A 217 -26.20 16.79 25.80
N GLY A 218 -25.75 17.72 26.64
CA GLY A 218 -24.66 17.49 27.60
C GLY A 218 -23.26 17.39 26.97
N PHE A 219 -23.12 17.64 25.66
CA PHE A 219 -21.82 17.69 25.00
C PHE A 219 -21.06 18.97 25.33
N TRP A 220 -19.73 18.88 25.30
CA TRP A 220 -18.90 20.06 25.19
C TRP A 220 -18.92 20.53 23.73
N VAL A 221 -19.31 21.78 23.53
CA VAL A 221 -19.43 22.39 22.21
C VAL A 221 -18.54 23.63 22.12
N VAL A 222 -17.89 23.77 20.97
CA VAL A 222 -17.09 24.97 20.66
C VAL A 222 -18.02 26.15 20.49
N THR A 223 -17.80 27.25 21.22
CA THR A 223 -18.71 28.40 21.25
C THR A 223 -18.22 29.58 20.43
N ARG A 224 -17.10 30.17 20.81
CA ARG A 224 -16.55 31.41 20.21
C ARG A 224 -15.01 31.40 20.14
N PRO A 225 -14.41 32.14 19.20
CA PRO A 225 -12.96 32.29 19.14
C PRO A 225 -12.43 33.16 20.29
N LYS A 226 -11.19 32.87 20.73
CA LYS A 226 -10.44 33.62 21.75
C LYS A 226 -9.61 34.76 21.15
N PHE A 227 -9.35 34.74 19.85
CA PHE A 227 -8.50 35.70 19.16
C PHE A 227 -9.27 36.42 18.06
N ASP A 228 -9.07 37.74 17.96
CA ASP A 228 -9.68 38.56 16.91
C ASP A 228 -9.27 38.07 15.51
N GLY A 229 -10.23 38.02 14.60
CA GLY A 229 -10.04 37.59 13.20
C GLY A 229 -10.03 36.07 12.99
N VAL A 230 -9.99 35.25 14.04
CA VAL A 230 -10.18 33.81 13.91
C VAL A 230 -11.67 33.54 13.63
N PRO A 231 -12.03 32.73 12.62
CA PRO A 231 -13.41 32.56 12.21
C PRO A 231 -14.24 31.82 13.27
N GLU A 232 -15.49 32.24 13.50
CA GLU A 232 -16.41 31.57 14.43
C GLU A 232 -16.79 30.15 13.95
N ARG A 233 -17.08 30.02 12.65
CA ARG A 233 -17.22 28.72 11.96
C ARG A 233 -16.09 28.55 10.96
N VAL A 234 -15.33 27.47 11.09
CA VAL A 234 -14.21 27.16 10.21
C VAL A 234 -14.74 26.62 8.89
N GLN A 235 -14.67 27.45 7.86
CA GLN A 235 -14.95 27.03 6.49
C GLN A 235 -13.87 26.09 6.01
N ARG A 236 -14.28 24.94 5.46
CA ARG A 236 -13.35 24.00 4.82
C ARG A 236 -12.59 24.67 3.67
N ALA A 237 -11.34 24.29 3.48
CA ALA A 237 -10.61 24.52 2.24
C ALA A 237 -11.29 23.72 1.12
N PHE A 238 -11.52 24.37 -0.02
CA PHE A 238 -12.25 23.79 -1.14
C PHE A 238 -11.53 24.10 -2.44
N LEU A 239 -11.13 23.05 -3.15
CA LEU A 239 -10.50 23.14 -4.47
C LEU A 239 -11.59 23.04 -5.55
N ASP A 240 -11.88 24.13 -6.24
CA ASP A 240 -12.92 24.19 -7.28
C ASP A 240 -12.64 23.22 -8.44
N ASP A 241 -11.40 23.18 -8.91
CA ASP A 241 -10.93 22.33 -9.99
C ASP A 241 -9.80 21.41 -9.52
N ILE A 242 -10.12 20.12 -9.34
CA ILE A 242 -9.17 19.10 -8.89
C ILE A 242 -8.11 18.75 -9.95
N SER A 243 -8.33 19.11 -11.22
CA SER A 243 -7.37 18.90 -12.32
C SER A 243 -6.22 19.93 -12.30
N ARG A 244 -6.37 21.06 -11.59
CA ARG A 244 -5.23 21.98 -11.32
C ARG A 244 -4.07 21.31 -10.61
N TYR A 245 -4.38 20.30 -9.80
CA TYR A 245 -3.41 19.46 -9.11
C TYR A 245 -3.44 18.07 -9.73
N ARG A 246 -2.64 17.93 -10.79
CA ARG A 246 -2.52 16.68 -11.54
C ARG A 246 -2.17 15.52 -10.61
N PHE A 247 -2.90 14.42 -10.75
CA PHE A 247 -2.62 13.22 -9.96
C PHE A 247 -1.21 12.69 -10.30
N PRO A 248 -0.37 12.34 -9.29
CA PRO A 248 1.02 12.01 -9.55
C PRO A 248 1.20 10.70 -10.31
N ASP A 249 2.05 10.72 -11.33
CA ASP A 249 2.45 9.55 -12.13
C ASP A 249 3.85 9.05 -11.78
N ASP A 250 4.49 9.68 -10.80
CA ASP A 250 5.86 9.47 -10.33
C ASP A 250 5.91 9.27 -8.80
N SER A 251 4.83 8.75 -8.21
CA SER A 251 4.80 8.46 -6.77
C SER A 251 5.81 7.37 -6.39
N PRO A 252 6.32 7.37 -5.14
CA PRO A 252 7.17 6.29 -4.63
C PRO A 252 6.54 4.90 -4.83
N VAL A 253 7.29 3.98 -5.42
CA VAL A 253 6.86 2.60 -5.69
C VAL A 253 7.18 1.72 -4.49
N ALA A 254 6.17 1.05 -3.95
CA ALA A 254 6.33 0.30 -2.71
C ALA A 254 7.34 -0.86 -2.84
N VAL A 255 8.32 -0.89 -1.93
CA VAL A 255 9.36 -1.92 -1.79
C VAL A 255 8.83 -3.24 -1.21
N ALA A 256 7.78 -3.15 -0.40
CA ALA A 256 7.00 -4.27 0.14
C ALA A 256 5.57 -4.24 -0.43
N GLU A 257 4.90 -5.40 -0.44
CA GLU A 257 3.50 -5.50 -0.91
C GLU A 257 2.56 -4.50 -0.22
N ALA A 258 2.02 -3.58 -1.02
CA ALA A 258 0.90 -2.74 -0.61
C ALA A 258 -0.44 -3.49 -0.74
N ILE A 259 -1.46 -3.09 0.02
CA ILE A 259 -2.79 -3.71 -0.04
C ILE A 259 -3.41 -3.61 -1.44
N PHE A 260 -3.23 -2.46 -2.09
CA PHE A 260 -3.54 -2.27 -3.50
C PHE A 260 -2.25 -1.99 -4.25
N ASP A 261 -1.58 -3.07 -4.66
CA ASP A 261 -0.29 -3.02 -5.36
C ASP A 261 -0.43 -2.72 -6.85
N ARG A 262 -1.10 -1.59 -7.16
CA ARG A 262 -1.41 -1.12 -8.51
C ARG A 262 -1.39 0.40 -8.57
N MET A 263 -1.28 0.96 -9.77
CA MET A 263 -1.53 2.39 -9.94
C MET A 263 -3.03 2.66 -9.77
N SER A 264 -3.43 3.60 -8.92
CA SER A 264 -4.85 3.98 -8.76
C SER A 264 -5.02 5.49 -8.88
N VAL A 265 -5.97 5.93 -9.72
CA VAL A 265 -6.28 7.34 -9.96
C VAL A 265 -7.70 7.68 -9.48
N GLU A 266 -7.83 8.74 -8.70
CA GLU A 266 -9.13 9.33 -8.34
C GLU A 266 -9.70 10.07 -9.55
N ILE A 267 -10.81 9.60 -10.14
CA ILE A 267 -11.41 10.23 -11.34
C ILE A 267 -12.42 11.32 -11.02
N ALA A 268 -12.94 11.34 -9.79
CA ALA A 268 -13.88 12.35 -9.32
C ALA A 268 -13.88 12.41 -7.78
N ARG A 269 -14.09 13.61 -7.24
CA ARG A 269 -14.24 13.88 -5.81
C ARG A 269 -15.68 14.28 -5.51
N GLY A 270 -16.32 13.61 -4.54
CA GLY A 270 -17.74 13.80 -4.22
C GLY A 270 -18.68 12.82 -4.93
N CYS A 271 -19.99 12.98 -4.69
CA CYS A 271 -21.02 12.04 -5.16
C CYS A 271 -22.39 12.73 -5.33
N THR A 272 -23.16 12.31 -6.34
CA THR A 272 -24.46 12.93 -6.70
C THR A 272 -25.68 12.43 -5.92
N GLU A 273 -25.63 11.25 -5.26
CA GLU A 273 -26.85 10.57 -4.78
C GLU A 273 -27.46 11.10 -3.48
N GLY A 274 -26.67 11.65 -2.56
CA GLY A 274 -27.21 12.16 -1.30
C GLY A 274 -27.75 11.10 -0.34
N CYS A 275 -27.11 9.94 -0.25
CA CYS A 275 -27.45 8.93 0.75
C CYS A 275 -27.30 9.48 2.17
N ARG A 276 -28.32 9.31 3.02
CA ARG A 276 -28.47 9.99 4.33
C ARG A 276 -27.53 9.50 5.43
N PHE A 277 -26.88 8.37 5.22
CA PHE A 277 -25.86 7.81 6.12
C PHE A 277 -24.43 8.16 5.69
N CYS A 278 -24.24 8.65 4.46
CA CYS A 278 -22.91 8.72 3.85
C CYS A 278 -22.28 10.09 4.11
N GLN A 279 -21.35 10.16 5.06
CA GLN A 279 -20.59 11.38 5.37
C GLN A 279 -19.84 11.91 4.15
N ALA A 280 -19.11 11.04 3.44
CA ALA A 280 -18.39 11.41 2.22
C ALA A 280 -19.32 12.01 1.14
N GLY A 281 -20.57 11.54 1.06
CA GLY A 281 -21.59 12.08 0.16
C GLY A 281 -22.11 13.48 0.52
N MET A 282 -21.76 13.98 1.72
CA MET A 282 -22.11 15.31 2.22
C MET A 282 -20.88 16.22 2.24
N ILE A 283 -19.80 15.81 2.91
CA ILE A 283 -18.62 16.66 3.15
C ILE A 283 -17.80 16.97 1.90
N TYR A 284 -17.97 16.23 0.80
CA TYR A 284 -17.26 16.46 -0.46
C TYR A 284 -18.09 17.17 -1.54
N ARG A 285 -19.34 17.56 -1.25
CA ARG A 285 -20.18 18.27 -2.23
C ARG A 285 -19.56 19.63 -2.60
N PRO A 286 -19.69 20.12 -3.84
CA PRO A 286 -20.26 19.46 -5.02
C PRO A 286 -19.31 18.39 -5.62
N VAL A 287 -19.86 17.55 -6.51
CA VAL A 287 -19.05 16.60 -7.27
C VAL A 287 -18.13 17.35 -8.24
N ARG A 288 -16.86 16.97 -8.30
CA ARG A 288 -15.84 17.51 -9.20
C ARG A 288 -15.21 16.36 -9.95
N GLU A 289 -15.28 16.39 -11.27
CA GLU A 289 -14.72 15.36 -12.16
C GLU A 289 -13.32 15.79 -12.61
N ARG A 290 -12.39 14.83 -12.74
CA ARG A 290 -11.10 15.10 -13.39
C ARG A 290 -11.25 15.07 -14.90
N ASP A 291 -10.33 15.75 -15.57
CA ASP A 291 -10.21 15.69 -17.01
C ASP A 291 -9.89 14.24 -17.51
N PRO A 292 -10.65 13.71 -18.49
CA PRO A 292 -10.43 12.33 -18.97
C PRO A 292 -9.11 12.11 -19.69
N GLU A 293 -8.56 13.14 -20.36
CA GLU A 293 -7.26 13.03 -21.02
C GLU A 293 -6.13 13.06 -19.99
N GLU A 294 -6.24 13.91 -18.96
CA GLU A 294 -5.33 13.90 -17.80
C GLU A 294 -5.30 12.51 -17.13
N ILE A 295 -6.47 11.88 -16.94
CA ILE A 295 -6.56 10.52 -16.38
C ILE A 295 -5.79 9.54 -17.26
N ILE A 296 -6.00 9.55 -18.57
CA ILE A 296 -5.32 8.65 -19.51
C ILE A 296 -3.81 8.86 -19.45
N GLU A 297 -3.35 10.10 -19.57
CA GLU A 297 -1.93 10.40 -19.54
C GLU A 297 -1.28 10.01 -18.21
N THR A 298 -1.94 10.29 -17.08
CA THR A 298 -1.45 9.93 -15.74
C THR A 298 -1.33 8.42 -15.57
N VAL A 299 -2.35 7.66 -15.99
CA VAL A 299 -2.30 6.19 -15.94
C VAL A 299 -1.14 5.66 -16.80
N MET A 300 -0.98 6.18 -18.02
CA MET A 300 0.07 5.73 -18.93
C MET A 300 1.48 6.11 -18.42
N GLY A 301 1.64 7.33 -17.90
CA GLY A 301 2.88 7.79 -17.29
C GLY A 301 3.28 6.97 -16.07
N ALA A 302 2.31 6.64 -15.21
CA ALA A 302 2.57 5.84 -14.01
C ALA A 302 2.96 4.40 -14.32
N ILE A 303 2.39 3.80 -15.37
CA ILE A 303 2.79 2.47 -15.83
C ILE A 303 4.22 2.47 -16.34
N GLU A 304 4.61 3.51 -17.08
CA GLU A 304 5.94 3.64 -17.65
C GLU A 304 6.99 3.94 -16.57
N LYS A 305 6.74 4.93 -15.72
CA LYS A 305 7.65 5.36 -14.65
C LYS A 305 7.70 4.37 -13.49
N GLY A 306 6.55 3.80 -13.08
CA GLY A 306 6.46 2.91 -11.92
C GLY A 306 6.64 1.42 -12.25
N GLY A 307 6.46 1.02 -13.52
CA GLY A 307 6.55 -0.37 -13.95
C GLY A 307 5.32 -1.22 -13.61
N TYR A 308 4.19 -0.62 -13.26
CA TYR A 308 2.97 -1.34 -12.88
C TYR A 308 2.43 -2.23 -14.02
N ASP A 309 1.87 -3.38 -13.63
CA ASP A 309 1.15 -4.33 -14.47
C ASP A 309 -0.38 -4.30 -14.26
N GLU A 310 -0.84 -3.55 -13.26
CA GLU A 310 -2.25 -3.23 -13.02
C GLU A 310 -2.42 -1.71 -12.80
N ALA A 311 -3.48 -1.15 -13.38
CA ALA A 311 -3.97 0.19 -13.12
C ALA A 311 -5.43 0.12 -12.64
N SER A 312 -5.91 1.09 -11.89
CA SER A 312 -7.32 1.21 -11.50
C SER A 312 -7.81 2.64 -11.48
N ILE A 313 -9.09 2.81 -11.81
CA ILE A 313 -9.82 4.06 -11.61
C ILE A 313 -10.76 3.92 -10.40
N THR A 314 -10.89 5.00 -9.63
CA THR A 314 -11.71 5.00 -8.41
C THR A 314 -12.36 6.36 -8.14
N SER A 315 -13.55 6.34 -7.57
CA SER A 315 -14.23 7.48 -6.94
C SER A 315 -15.28 6.96 -5.96
N LEU A 316 -16.02 7.85 -5.29
CA LEU A 316 -17.18 7.45 -4.48
C LEU A 316 -18.30 6.81 -5.32
N SER A 317 -18.33 7.09 -6.62
CA SER A 317 -19.27 6.51 -7.57
C SER A 317 -18.71 6.53 -8.98
N THR A 318 -17.94 5.50 -9.33
CA THR A 318 -17.25 5.43 -10.63
C THR A 318 -18.23 5.45 -11.81
N ALA A 319 -19.40 4.82 -11.64
CA ALA A 319 -20.44 4.77 -12.67
C ALA A 319 -21.15 6.11 -12.89
N ASP A 320 -20.99 7.10 -12.00
CA ASP A 320 -21.54 8.45 -12.16
C ASP A 320 -20.55 9.42 -12.82
N TYR A 321 -19.33 9.00 -13.14
CA TYR A 321 -18.41 9.85 -13.89
C TYR A 321 -18.93 10.06 -15.31
N SER A 322 -19.03 11.31 -15.76
CA SER A 322 -19.83 11.71 -16.91
C SER A 322 -19.44 11.04 -18.23
N CYS A 323 -18.21 10.56 -18.35
CA CYS A 323 -17.70 9.88 -19.55
C CYS A 323 -17.02 8.53 -19.24
N VAL A 324 -17.51 7.79 -18.24
CA VAL A 324 -16.90 6.54 -17.76
C VAL A 324 -16.71 5.47 -18.85
N SER A 325 -17.74 5.18 -19.65
CA SER A 325 -17.66 4.16 -20.70
C SER A 325 -16.61 4.49 -21.78
N PRO A 326 -16.61 5.68 -22.41
CA PRO A 326 -15.56 6.02 -23.38
C PRO A 326 -14.17 6.16 -22.75
N LEU A 327 -14.04 6.62 -21.50
CA LEU A 327 -12.76 6.65 -20.79
C LEU A 327 -12.17 5.24 -20.63
N ILE A 328 -12.96 4.27 -20.16
CA ILE A 328 -12.52 2.88 -19.98
C ILE A 328 -12.11 2.27 -21.32
N LYS A 329 -12.88 2.50 -22.38
CA LYS A 329 -12.53 2.01 -23.72
C LYS A 329 -11.17 2.54 -24.17
N LYS A 330 -10.93 3.86 -24.07
CA LYS A 330 -9.64 4.47 -24.42
C LYS A 330 -8.49 3.95 -23.56
N LEU A 331 -8.69 3.82 -22.25
CA LEU A 331 -7.69 3.24 -21.35
C LEU A 331 -7.35 1.81 -21.77
N MET A 332 -8.36 0.95 -21.97
CA MET A 332 -8.14 -0.45 -22.38
C MET A 332 -7.42 -0.56 -23.72
N GLU A 333 -7.74 0.29 -24.71
CA GLU A 333 -7.03 0.37 -25.99
C GLU A 333 -5.53 0.67 -25.81
N ARG A 334 -5.17 1.53 -24.85
CA ARG A 334 -3.78 1.92 -24.56
C ARG A 334 -3.04 0.93 -23.65
N LEU A 335 -3.76 0.26 -22.75
CA LEU A 335 -3.21 -0.68 -21.76
C LEU A 335 -2.96 -2.08 -22.32
N ARG A 336 -3.85 -2.57 -23.21
CA ARG A 336 -3.76 -3.91 -23.81
C ARG A 336 -2.41 -4.20 -24.49
N PRO A 337 -1.83 -3.28 -25.32
CA PRO A 337 -0.51 -3.50 -25.91
C PRO A 337 0.60 -3.63 -24.85
N LYS A 338 0.49 -2.92 -23.73
CA LYS A 338 1.45 -2.95 -22.62
C LYS A 338 1.22 -4.11 -21.63
N LYS A 339 0.24 -4.97 -21.90
CA LYS A 339 -0.15 -6.11 -21.04
C LYS A 339 -0.53 -5.70 -19.62
N VAL A 340 -1.18 -4.54 -19.47
CA VAL A 340 -1.64 -4.02 -18.18
C VAL A 340 -3.14 -4.26 -18.00
N SER A 341 -3.55 -4.74 -16.83
CA SER A 341 -4.97 -4.86 -16.47
C SER A 341 -5.54 -3.55 -15.94
N LEU A 342 -6.83 -3.30 -16.19
CA LEU A 342 -7.57 -2.16 -15.65
C LEU A 342 -8.62 -2.63 -14.62
N GLY A 343 -8.38 -2.36 -13.35
CA GLY A 343 -9.37 -2.53 -12.28
C GLY A 343 -10.35 -1.37 -12.20
N ILE A 344 -11.59 -1.65 -11.81
CA ILE A 344 -12.61 -0.63 -11.56
C ILE A 344 -13.16 -0.80 -10.15
N SER A 345 -13.00 0.23 -9.33
CA SER A 345 -13.48 0.24 -7.95
C SER A 345 -14.86 0.89 -7.83
N SER A 346 -15.59 0.60 -6.75
CA SER A 346 -16.83 1.30 -6.38
C SER A 346 -17.94 1.31 -7.45
N LEU A 347 -18.12 0.17 -8.14
CA LEU A 347 -19.18 0.02 -9.13
C LEU A 347 -20.55 -0.10 -8.48
N ARG A 348 -21.48 0.77 -8.89
CA ARG A 348 -22.89 0.66 -8.50
C ARG A 348 -23.63 -0.25 -9.47
N ALA A 349 -24.54 -1.06 -8.92
CA ALA A 349 -25.29 -2.07 -9.68
C ALA A 349 -25.96 -1.53 -10.95
N TYR A 350 -26.63 -0.40 -10.83
CA TYR A 350 -27.59 0.14 -11.80
C TYR A 350 -26.98 1.14 -12.78
N GLY A 351 -25.68 1.46 -12.62
CA GLY A 351 -24.94 2.34 -13.54
C GLY A 351 -24.16 1.60 -14.61
N LEU A 352 -24.27 0.27 -14.64
CA LEU A 352 -23.56 -0.60 -15.57
C LEU A 352 -24.45 -0.87 -16.79
N ASP A 353 -24.15 -0.20 -17.90
CA ASP A 353 -24.68 -0.58 -19.21
C ASP A 353 -24.02 -1.88 -19.69
N ASP A 354 -24.62 -2.52 -20.69
CA ASP A 354 -24.12 -3.80 -21.20
C ASP A 354 -22.73 -3.68 -21.83
N ASP A 355 -22.39 -2.51 -22.36
CA ASP A 355 -21.09 -2.22 -22.98
C ASP A 355 -19.98 -2.17 -21.92
N LEU A 356 -20.22 -1.49 -20.80
CA LEU A 356 -19.31 -1.42 -19.66
C LEU A 356 -19.12 -2.80 -19.02
N LEU A 357 -20.20 -3.59 -18.88
CA LEU A 357 -20.08 -4.97 -18.43
C LEU A 357 -19.27 -5.83 -19.40
N ASP A 358 -19.43 -5.65 -20.71
CA ASP A 358 -18.62 -6.36 -21.70
C ASP A 358 -17.14 -6.00 -21.60
N GLU A 359 -16.80 -4.73 -21.38
CA GLU A 359 -15.41 -4.32 -21.17
C GLU A 359 -14.86 -4.85 -19.84
N ILE A 360 -15.63 -4.80 -18.74
CA ILE A 360 -15.22 -5.37 -17.44
C ILE A 360 -15.02 -6.88 -17.55
N ALA A 361 -15.86 -7.59 -18.31
CA ALA A 361 -15.72 -9.03 -18.55
C ALA A 361 -14.41 -9.38 -19.29
N THR A 362 -13.82 -8.43 -20.01
CA THR A 362 -12.50 -8.63 -20.64
C THR A 362 -11.35 -8.56 -19.64
N VAL A 363 -11.60 -8.10 -18.41
CA VAL A 363 -10.65 -8.04 -17.30
C VAL A 363 -10.99 -9.11 -16.25
N LYS A 364 -9.99 -9.61 -15.53
CA LYS A 364 -10.08 -10.75 -14.60
C LYS A 364 -10.84 -10.44 -13.30
N ALA A 365 -12.10 -10.03 -13.36
CA ALA A 365 -12.96 -9.95 -12.18
C ALA A 365 -13.59 -11.33 -11.91
N THR A 366 -13.19 -12.00 -10.82
CA THR A 366 -13.73 -13.32 -10.43
C THR A 366 -15.16 -13.27 -9.86
N GLY A 367 -15.66 -12.06 -9.60
CA GLY A 367 -17.03 -11.76 -9.17
C GLY A 367 -17.25 -10.26 -9.06
N LEU A 368 -18.51 -9.82 -9.04
CA LEU A 368 -18.87 -8.41 -8.90
C LEU A 368 -19.52 -8.14 -7.56
N THR A 369 -19.24 -6.95 -7.02
CA THR A 369 -19.75 -6.53 -5.71
C THR A 369 -20.64 -5.32 -5.88
N PHE A 370 -21.82 -5.37 -5.28
CA PHE A 370 -22.85 -4.34 -5.35
C PHE A 370 -23.30 -3.94 -3.95
N ALA A 371 -23.74 -2.68 -3.80
CA ALA A 371 -24.22 -2.16 -2.52
C ALA A 371 -25.68 -1.71 -2.61
N PRO A 372 -26.65 -2.63 -2.41
CA PRO A 372 -28.04 -2.28 -2.14
C PRO A 372 -28.21 -1.44 -0.87
N GLU A 373 -27.33 -1.61 0.12
CA GLU A 373 -27.29 -0.97 1.45
C GLU A 373 -28.45 -1.34 2.38
N ALA A 374 -29.65 -1.56 1.86
CA ALA A 374 -30.84 -1.93 2.63
C ALA A 374 -31.65 -3.04 1.95
N GLY A 375 -32.25 -3.91 2.78
CA GLY A 375 -32.98 -5.11 2.34
C GLY A 375 -34.28 -4.81 1.59
N THR A 376 -35.09 -3.86 2.06
CA THR A 376 -36.42 -3.55 1.49
C THR A 376 -36.40 -2.24 0.71
N GLN A 377 -37.39 -2.06 -0.19
CA GLN A 377 -37.56 -0.79 -0.90
C GLN A 377 -37.80 0.37 0.08
N ARG A 378 -38.64 0.15 1.08
CA ARG A 378 -38.91 1.12 2.14
C ARG A 378 -37.62 1.63 2.80
N MET A 379 -36.72 0.73 3.20
CA MET A 379 -35.47 1.15 3.83
C MET A 379 -34.50 1.82 2.87
N ARG A 380 -34.48 1.42 1.59
CA ARG A 380 -33.74 2.16 0.56
C ARG A 380 -34.26 3.59 0.41
N ASP A 381 -35.57 3.80 0.50
CA ASP A 381 -36.18 5.13 0.45
C ASP A 381 -35.84 5.98 1.70
N VAL A 382 -35.82 5.35 2.89
CA VAL A 382 -35.42 5.99 4.15
C VAL A 382 -33.96 6.46 4.09
N ILE A 383 -33.03 5.63 3.62
CA ILE A 383 -31.61 6.01 3.53
C ILE A 383 -31.28 6.88 2.30
N ASN A 384 -32.28 7.18 1.47
CA ASN A 384 -32.14 7.90 0.21
C ASN A 384 -31.20 7.20 -0.79
N LYS A 385 -31.44 5.91 -1.04
CA LYS A 385 -30.80 5.15 -2.11
C LYS A 385 -31.77 5.08 -3.28
N ASN A 386 -31.51 5.84 -4.34
CA ASN A 386 -32.38 6.00 -5.51
C ASN A 386 -32.38 4.78 -6.45
N ILE A 387 -32.65 3.59 -5.91
CA ILE A 387 -32.63 2.31 -6.64
C ILE A 387 -33.86 1.50 -6.28
N THR A 388 -34.47 0.87 -7.29
CA THR A 388 -35.61 -0.02 -7.07
C THR A 388 -35.15 -1.46 -6.92
N GLU A 389 -36.03 -2.31 -6.39
CA GLU A 389 -35.81 -3.77 -6.38
C GLU A 389 -35.61 -4.32 -7.80
N ASP A 390 -36.41 -3.85 -8.76
CA ASP A 390 -36.29 -4.22 -10.18
C ASP A 390 -34.92 -3.86 -10.77
N ASP A 391 -34.31 -2.74 -10.37
CA ASP A 391 -32.97 -2.35 -10.83
C ASP A 391 -31.91 -3.35 -10.37
N ILE A 392 -32.01 -3.80 -9.12
CA ILE A 392 -31.09 -4.77 -8.52
C ILE A 392 -31.23 -6.09 -9.26
N LEU A 393 -32.46 -6.58 -9.46
CA LEU A 393 -32.71 -7.83 -10.17
C LEU A 393 -32.27 -7.76 -11.64
N THR A 394 -32.54 -6.64 -12.32
CA THR A 394 -32.05 -6.39 -13.69
C THR A 394 -30.54 -6.47 -13.76
N THR A 395 -29.84 -5.87 -12.78
CA THR A 395 -28.39 -5.96 -12.67
C THR A 395 -27.94 -7.42 -12.47
N CYS A 396 -28.60 -8.16 -11.58
CA CYS A 396 -28.31 -9.59 -11.39
C CYS A 396 -28.42 -10.36 -12.72
N HIS A 397 -29.50 -10.13 -13.48
CA HIS A 397 -29.68 -10.76 -14.80
C HIS A 397 -28.53 -10.42 -15.75
N ARG A 398 -28.14 -9.15 -15.86
CA ARG A 398 -27.01 -8.73 -16.73
C ARG A 398 -25.69 -9.38 -16.31
N VAL A 399 -25.38 -9.38 -15.01
CA VAL A 399 -24.11 -9.93 -14.51
C VAL A 399 -24.04 -11.44 -14.71
N PHE A 400 -25.08 -12.17 -14.32
CA PHE A 400 -25.07 -13.62 -14.48
C PHE A 400 -25.13 -14.05 -15.95
N SER A 401 -25.84 -13.33 -16.83
CA SER A 401 -25.90 -13.64 -18.26
C SER A 401 -24.57 -13.46 -18.99
N LYS A 402 -23.69 -12.59 -18.49
CA LYS A 402 -22.34 -12.32 -19.03
C LYS A 402 -21.26 -13.27 -18.51
N GLY A 403 -21.62 -14.27 -17.70
CA GLY A 403 -20.73 -15.39 -17.34
C GLY A 403 -20.15 -15.35 -15.93
N TRP A 404 -20.33 -14.26 -15.18
CA TRP A 404 -19.98 -14.24 -13.75
C TRP A 404 -20.85 -15.21 -12.97
N ASN A 405 -20.23 -16.03 -12.13
CA ASN A 405 -20.93 -17.00 -11.28
C ASN A 405 -20.86 -16.65 -9.78
N ARG A 406 -20.25 -15.50 -9.43
CA ARG A 406 -20.11 -15.01 -8.05
C ARG A 406 -20.55 -13.56 -7.96
N MET A 407 -21.40 -13.27 -6.96
CA MET A 407 -21.87 -11.92 -6.66
C MET A 407 -21.80 -11.66 -5.15
N LYS A 408 -21.37 -10.46 -4.75
CA LYS A 408 -21.40 -10.00 -3.36
C LYS A 408 -22.34 -8.80 -3.23
N LEU A 409 -23.21 -8.81 -2.22
CA LEU A 409 -24.16 -7.75 -1.91
C LEU A 409 -23.83 -7.16 -0.53
N TYR A 410 -23.62 -5.85 -0.44
CA TYR A 410 -23.37 -5.12 0.80
C TYR A 410 -24.65 -4.48 1.35
N PHE A 411 -24.85 -4.66 2.65
CA PHE A 411 -25.96 -4.13 3.41
C PHE A 411 -25.49 -3.57 4.75
N MET A 412 -26.32 -2.71 5.33
CA MET A 412 -26.20 -2.25 6.71
C MET A 412 -27.38 -2.77 7.54
N ILE A 413 -27.15 -2.92 8.84
CA ILE A 413 -28.18 -3.12 9.86
C ILE A 413 -28.05 -2.02 10.93
N GLY A 414 -29.13 -1.75 11.66
CA GLY A 414 -29.18 -0.68 12.65
C GLY A 414 -29.48 0.70 12.06
N LEU A 415 -30.13 0.74 10.90
CA LEU A 415 -30.55 1.98 10.27
C LEU A 415 -31.75 2.62 11.01
N PRO A 416 -31.90 3.96 11.00
CA PRO A 416 -33.05 4.61 11.62
C PRO A 416 -34.37 4.11 11.02
N THR A 417 -35.36 3.86 11.87
CA THR A 417 -36.69 3.28 11.52
C THR A 417 -36.67 1.84 10.99
N GLU A 418 -35.54 1.14 11.04
CA GLU A 418 -35.43 -0.26 10.59
C GLU A 418 -36.27 -1.20 11.47
N THR A 419 -36.99 -2.11 10.81
CA THR A 419 -37.81 -3.15 11.44
C THR A 419 -37.23 -4.53 11.14
N ASP A 420 -37.68 -5.55 11.87
CA ASP A 420 -37.28 -6.93 11.64
C ASP A 420 -37.60 -7.39 10.20
N GLU A 421 -38.70 -6.93 9.60
CA GLU A 421 -39.04 -7.24 8.19
C GLU A 421 -37.94 -6.74 7.23
N ASP A 422 -37.35 -5.59 7.51
CA ASP A 422 -36.28 -5.03 6.68
C ASP A 422 -34.98 -5.80 6.82
N VAL A 423 -34.67 -6.25 8.04
CA VAL A 423 -33.51 -7.09 8.35
C VAL A 423 -33.65 -8.45 7.66
N GLU A 424 -34.83 -9.07 7.72
CA GLU A 424 -35.11 -10.27 6.93
C GLU A 424 -35.01 -10.02 5.43
N GLY A 425 -35.43 -8.83 4.97
CA GLY A 425 -35.34 -8.37 3.59
C GLY A 425 -33.94 -8.48 3.00
N ILE A 426 -32.89 -8.31 3.82
CA ILE A 426 -31.48 -8.47 3.40
C ILE A 426 -31.23 -9.88 2.86
N ALA A 427 -31.62 -10.90 3.63
CA ALA A 427 -31.43 -12.28 3.21
C ALA A 427 -32.38 -12.65 2.06
N LYS A 428 -33.62 -12.12 2.05
CA LYS A 428 -34.61 -12.34 0.97
C LYS A 428 -34.09 -11.83 -0.37
N MET A 429 -33.47 -10.65 -0.38
CA MET A 429 -32.82 -10.10 -1.58
C MET A 429 -31.64 -10.95 -2.05
N GLY A 430 -30.83 -11.47 -1.12
CA GLY A 430 -29.78 -12.43 -1.44
C GLY A 430 -30.32 -13.71 -2.08
N LEU A 431 -31.47 -14.21 -1.60
CA LEU A 431 -32.16 -15.37 -2.17
C LEU A 431 -32.65 -15.09 -3.59
N GLN A 432 -33.31 -13.95 -3.84
CA GLN A 432 -33.76 -13.57 -5.17
C GLN A 432 -32.58 -13.47 -6.16
N ALA A 433 -31.48 -12.84 -5.76
CA ALA A 433 -30.26 -12.79 -6.57
C ALA A 433 -29.69 -14.19 -6.86
N LEU A 434 -29.75 -15.10 -5.89
CA LEU A 434 -29.32 -16.49 -6.06
C LEU A 434 -30.23 -17.26 -7.04
N GLU A 435 -31.54 -17.04 -6.97
CA GLU A 435 -32.52 -17.62 -7.89
C GLU A 435 -32.30 -17.16 -9.33
N VAL A 436 -32.05 -15.86 -9.53
CA VAL A 436 -31.60 -15.32 -10.83
C VAL A 436 -30.29 -15.98 -11.26
N GLY A 437 -29.31 -16.11 -10.37
CA GLY A 437 -28.05 -16.79 -10.69
C GLY A 437 -28.26 -18.25 -11.15
N LYS A 438 -29.24 -18.96 -10.57
CA LYS A 438 -29.54 -20.37 -10.89
C LYS A 438 -30.16 -20.54 -12.28
N SER A 439 -30.76 -19.49 -12.86
CA SER A 439 -31.26 -19.55 -14.23
C SER A 439 -30.15 -19.49 -15.29
N TYR A 440 -28.94 -19.05 -14.92
CA TYR A 440 -27.79 -18.95 -15.83
C TYR A 440 -26.67 -19.95 -15.52
N HIS A 441 -26.47 -20.31 -14.24
CA HIS A 441 -25.35 -21.13 -13.78
C HIS A 441 -25.83 -22.30 -12.94
N ARG A 442 -25.13 -23.44 -13.03
CA ARG A 442 -25.44 -24.64 -12.23
C ARG A 442 -25.20 -24.45 -10.72
N ALA A 443 -24.18 -23.66 -10.36
CA ALA A 443 -23.76 -23.45 -8.98
C ALA A 443 -23.32 -22.01 -8.72
N PRO A 444 -24.21 -21.01 -8.89
CA PRO A 444 -23.91 -19.61 -8.57
C PRO A 444 -23.63 -19.45 -7.07
N LYS A 445 -22.82 -18.46 -6.71
CA LYS A 445 -22.56 -18.08 -5.32
C LYS A 445 -22.94 -16.63 -5.09
N VAL A 446 -23.84 -16.41 -4.13
CA VAL A 446 -24.20 -15.07 -3.65
C VAL A 446 -23.70 -14.92 -2.21
N THR A 447 -22.93 -13.86 -1.97
CA THR A 447 -22.46 -13.46 -0.64
C THR A 447 -23.24 -12.25 -0.16
N VAL A 448 -23.93 -12.38 0.95
CA VAL A 448 -24.51 -11.26 1.70
C VAL A 448 -23.44 -10.78 2.69
N SER A 449 -23.17 -9.48 2.71
CA SER A 449 -22.21 -8.85 3.61
C SER A 449 -22.90 -7.77 4.40
N ILE A 450 -22.96 -7.91 5.73
CA ILE A 450 -23.63 -6.97 6.63
C ILE A 450 -22.61 -6.19 7.48
N SER A 451 -22.83 -4.90 7.61
CA SER A 451 -22.12 -3.98 8.50
C SER A 451 -23.10 -3.30 9.45
N SER A 452 -22.62 -2.79 10.59
CA SER A 452 -23.45 -2.05 11.53
C SER A 452 -23.43 -0.56 11.17
N HIS A 453 -24.60 0.07 11.16
CA HIS A 453 -24.70 1.51 10.95
C HIS A 453 -24.11 2.28 12.14
N VAL A 454 -23.12 3.12 11.85
CA VAL A 454 -22.57 4.10 12.79
C VAL A 454 -23.08 5.48 12.35
N PRO A 455 -23.87 6.20 13.18
CA PRO A 455 -24.28 7.57 12.86
C PRO A 455 -23.05 8.49 12.79
N LYS A 456 -22.81 9.10 11.64
CA LYS A 456 -21.64 9.95 11.41
C LYS A 456 -21.99 11.45 11.50
N PRO A 457 -21.09 12.30 12.02
CA PRO A 457 -21.17 13.75 11.89
C PRO A 457 -21.39 14.22 10.46
N HIS A 458 -22.07 15.37 10.29
CA HIS A 458 -22.36 15.96 8.98
C HIS A 458 -23.20 15.07 8.05
N THR A 459 -24.04 14.22 8.63
CA THR A 459 -25.03 13.42 7.91
C THR A 459 -26.44 13.72 8.41
N PRO A 460 -27.49 13.52 7.60
CA PRO A 460 -28.86 13.59 8.09
C PRO A 460 -29.14 12.64 9.28
N PHE A 461 -28.36 11.57 9.45
CA PHE A 461 -28.49 10.65 10.58
C PHE A 461 -27.63 10.99 11.80
N GLN A 462 -26.94 12.13 11.82
CA GLN A 462 -26.08 12.52 12.95
C GLN A 462 -26.81 12.58 14.31
N TRP A 463 -28.12 12.80 14.32
CA TRP A 463 -28.95 12.82 15.54
C TRP A 463 -29.51 11.45 15.95
N ALA A 464 -29.43 10.44 15.08
CA ALA A 464 -29.99 9.12 15.37
C ALA A 464 -29.17 8.37 16.42
N ALA A 465 -29.82 7.56 17.24
CA ALA A 465 -29.12 6.60 18.09
C ALA A 465 -28.39 5.54 17.24
N MET A 466 -27.30 5.02 17.79
CA MET A 466 -26.70 3.78 17.32
C MET A 466 -27.38 2.61 18.05
N ASP A 467 -27.67 1.52 17.33
CA ASP A 467 -28.18 0.30 17.96
C ASP A 467 -27.21 -0.23 19.03
N SER A 468 -27.76 -0.81 20.10
CA SER A 468 -26.95 -1.48 21.13
C SER A 468 -26.26 -2.71 20.54
N MET A 469 -25.17 -3.16 21.18
CA MET A 469 -24.49 -4.40 20.77
C MET A 469 -25.43 -5.62 20.82
N GLU A 470 -26.38 -5.64 21.75
CA GLU A 470 -27.39 -6.70 21.86
C GLU A 470 -28.32 -6.72 20.65
N GLU A 471 -28.85 -5.55 20.24
CA GLU A 471 -29.72 -5.45 19.06
C GLU A 471 -28.97 -5.76 17.76
N ILE A 472 -27.73 -5.27 17.61
CA ILE A 472 -26.88 -5.62 16.47
C ILE A 472 -26.71 -7.15 16.41
N ARG A 473 -26.41 -7.80 17.53
CA ARG A 473 -26.24 -9.26 17.58
C ARG A 473 -27.52 -10.00 17.22
N ARG A 474 -28.67 -9.55 17.72
CA ARG A 474 -30.00 -10.11 17.40
C ARG A 474 -30.27 -10.04 15.90
N LYS A 475 -30.04 -8.88 15.28
CA LYS A 475 -30.21 -8.67 13.82
C LYS A 475 -29.23 -9.50 12.99
N GLN A 476 -27.96 -9.58 13.40
CA GLN A 476 -26.98 -10.45 12.75
C GLN A 476 -27.41 -11.93 12.78
N GLU A 477 -28.00 -12.39 13.89
CA GLU A 477 -28.48 -13.77 14.03
C GLU A 477 -29.68 -14.05 13.13
N ILE A 478 -30.62 -13.12 12.98
CA ILE A 478 -31.74 -13.23 12.03
C ILE A 478 -31.21 -13.47 10.60
N VAL A 479 -30.29 -12.62 10.13
CA VAL A 479 -29.70 -12.74 8.80
C VAL A 479 -28.91 -14.05 8.67
N PHE A 480 -28.15 -14.44 9.69
CA PHE A 480 -27.39 -15.69 9.71
C PHE A 480 -28.28 -16.92 9.54
N GLN A 481 -29.37 -17.02 10.30
CA GLN A 481 -30.30 -18.15 10.23
C GLN A 481 -30.94 -18.27 8.85
N LEU A 482 -31.34 -17.14 8.25
CA LEU A 482 -31.93 -17.10 6.92
C LEU A 482 -30.91 -17.43 5.82
N CYS A 483 -29.71 -16.83 5.86
CA CYS A 483 -28.63 -17.15 4.91
C CYS A 483 -28.26 -18.64 4.95
N ARG A 484 -28.15 -19.22 6.15
CA ARG A 484 -27.89 -20.65 6.33
C ARG A 484 -29.02 -21.51 5.75
N ARG A 485 -30.28 -21.13 5.98
CA ARG A 485 -31.46 -21.83 5.45
C ARG A 485 -31.49 -21.85 3.92
N TRP A 486 -31.05 -20.76 3.28
CA TRP A 486 -31.14 -20.56 1.83
C TRP A 486 -29.85 -20.86 1.06
N GLY A 487 -28.77 -21.26 1.74
CA GLY A 487 -27.49 -21.57 1.10
C GLY A 487 -26.72 -20.35 0.61
N LEU A 488 -26.95 -19.18 1.23
CA LEU A 488 -26.21 -17.95 0.97
C LEU A 488 -24.93 -17.92 1.80
N GLN A 489 -23.87 -17.29 1.27
CA GLN A 489 -22.67 -17.01 2.06
C GLN A 489 -22.89 -15.72 2.86
N LEU A 490 -22.60 -15.73 4.16
CA LEU A 490 -22.67 -14.53 5.00
C LEU A 490 -21.27 -14.04 5.39
N ARG A 491 -21.04 -12.74 5.27
CA ARG A 491 -19.95 -12.00 5.91
C ARG A 491 -20.58 -10.97 6.85
N LYS A 492 -20.06 -10.84 8.06
CA LYS A 492 -20.54 -9.87 9.04
C LYS A 492 -19.37 -9.11 9.62
N HIS A 493 -19.55 -7.81 9.83
CA HIS A 493 -18.60 -6.97 10.53
C HIS A 493 -18.59 -7.28 12.03
N GLU A 494 -17.44 -7.05 12.67
CA GLU A 494 -17.32 -7.20 14.11
C GLU A 494 -18.01 -6.04 14.84
N MET A 495 -18.98 -6.37 15.70
CA MET A 495 -19.85 -5.36 16.33
C MET A 495 -19.11 -4.48 17.34
N ARG A 496 -18.06 -5.02 17.99
CA ARG A 496 -17.27 -4.30 19.00
C ARG A 496 -16.53 -3.10 18.41
N VAL A 497 -15.97 -3.24 17.21
CA VAL A 497 -15.29 -2.16 16.49
C VAL A 497 -16.28 -1.03 16.19
N SER A 498 -17.45 -1.37 15.64
CA SER A 498 -18.48 -0.36 15.34
C SER A 498 -18.97 0.37 16.60
N HIS A 499 -19.07 -0.32 17.74
CA HIS A 499 -19.47 0.31 19.00
C HIS A 499 -18.47 1.37 19.47
N LEU A 500 -17.17 1.05 19.42
CA LEU A 500 -16.11 2.02 19.74
C LEU A 500 -16.09 3.18 18.74
N GLU A 501 -16.23 2.87 17.45
CA GLU A 501 -16.31 3.87 16.40
C GLU A 501 -17.45 4.86 16.64
N GLY A 502 -18.63 4.38 17.09
CA GLY A 502 -19.77 5.23 17.45
C GLY A 502 -19.48 6.18 18.61
N ILE A 503 -18.74 5.73 19.62
CA ILE A 503 -18.32 6.57 20.75
C ILE A 503 -17.34 7.65 20.27
N ILE A 504 -16.33 7.26 19.48
CA ILE A 504 -15.26 8.16 19.06
C ILE A 504 -15.75 9.18 18.03
N THR A 505 -16.46 8.75 16.99
CA THR A 505 -16.88 9.62 15.87
C THR A 505 -17.85 10.72 16.30
N ARG A 506 -18.69 10.46 17.32
CA ARG A 506 -19.64 11.43 17.89
C ARG A 506 -19.13 12.08 19.17
N GLY A 507 -17.88 11.83 19.54
CA GLY A 507 -17.26 12.31 20.75
C GLY A 507 -17.02 13.82 20.74
N ASP A 508 -17.09 14.43 21.93
CA ASP A 508 -16.52 15.75 22.17
C ASP A 508 -15.07 15.63 22.68
N ILE A 509 -14.47 16.77 23.07
CA ILE A 509 -13.09 16.85 23.54
C ILE A 509 -12.76 15.88 24.70
N ARG A 510 -13.74 15.47 25.51
CA ARG A 510 -13.52 14.56 26.64
C ARG A 510 -13.17 13.15 26.19
N VAL A 511 -13.52 12.77 24.95
CA VAL A 511 -13.10 11.49 24.37
C VAL A 511 -11.60 11.41 24.20
N GLY A 512 -10.88 12.54 24.07
CA GLY A 512 -9.42 12.54 24.06
C GLY A 512 -8.81 11.86 25.29
N HIS A 513 -9.38 12.09 26.48
CA HIS A 513 -8.96 11.41 27.71
C HIS A 513 -9.20 9.89 27.63
N LEU A 514 -10.34 9.46 27.08
CA LEU A 514 -10.64 8.04 26.88
C LEU A 514 -9.64 7.37 25.92
N LEU A 515 -9.29 8.04 24.81
CA LEU A 515 -8.28 7.55 23.86
C LEU A 515 -6.92 7.35 24.56
N GLU A 516 -6.52 8.31 25.39
CA GLU A 516 -5.26 8.22 26.14
C GLU A 516 -5.29 7.08 27.16
N LEU A 517 -6.39 6.92 27.92
CA LEU A 517 -6.53 5.81 28.87
C LEU A 517 -6.44 4.45 28.20
N ALA A 518 -7.17 4.26 27.09
CA ALA A 518 -7.11 3.03 26.31
C ALA A 518 -5.69 2.78 25.77
N TRP A 519 -5.04 3.83 25.24
CA TRP A 519 -3.67 3.76 24.75
C TRP A 519 -2.68 3.40 25.86
N ARG A 520 -2.78 3.98 27.06
CA ARG A 520 -1.94 3.64 28.22
C ARG A 520 -2.12 2.19 28.66
N LYS A 521 -3.31 1.62 28.50
CA LYS A 521 -3.61 0.19 28.75
C LYS A 521 -3.19 -0.74 27.59
N GLY A 522 -2.57 -0.20 26.53
CA GLY A 522 -1.99 -0.96 25.42
C GLY A 522 -2.89 -1.13 24.19
N ALA A 523 -3.95 -0.34 24.05
CA ALA A 523 -4.77 -0.32 22.82
C ALA A 523 -3.98 0.28 21.65
N ARG A 524 -3.87 -0.47 20.55
CA ARG A 524 -3.17 -0.12 19.30
C ARG A 524 -3.89 -0.83 18.15
N PHE A 525 -3.88 -0.24 16.96
CA PHE A 525 -4.44 -0.86 15.75
C PHE A 525 -5.88 -1.36 15.96
N ASP A 526 -6.73 -0.55 16.57
CA ASP A 526 -8.06 -0.96 17.05
C ASP A 526 -9.05 -1.32 15.94
N GLY A 527 -8.74 -0.97 14.69
CA GLY A 527 -9.48 -1.40 13.50
C GLY A 527 -9.14 -2.82 13.02
N TRP A 528 -8.09 -3.45 13.56
CA TRP A 528 -7.68 -4.82 13.21
C TRP A 528 -8.26 -5.80 14.23
N ASP A 529 -9.12 -6.72 13.76
CA ASP A 529 -9.88 -7.65 14.62
C ASP A 529 -8.96 -8.46 15.56
N GLU A 530 -7.77 -8.85 15.09
CA GLU A 530 -6.78 -9.61 15.87
C GLU A 530 -5.99 -8.76 16.87
N ARG A 531 -6.06 -7.42 16.76
CA ARG A 531 -5.38 -6.48 17.66
C ARG A 531 -6.33 -5.76 18.61
N LEU A 532 -7.64 -5.78 18.36
CA LEU A 532 -8.62 -5.13 19.21
C LEU A 532 -8.54 -5.64 20.67
N ARG A 533 -7.99 -4.80 21.55
CA ARG A 533 -7.88 -5.06 23.00
C ARG A 533 -9.18 -4.63 23.71
N TRP A 534 -10.23 -5.41 23.51
CA TRP A 534 -11.56 -5.09 24.05
C TRP A 534 -11.57 -4.87 25.57
N ASP A 535 -10.88 -5.71 26.33
CA ASP A 535 -10.84 -5.59 27.80
C ASP A 535 -10.19 -4.26 28.23
N ALA A 536 -9.10 -3.85 27.56
CA ALA A 536 -8.43 -2.58 27.83
C ALA A 536 -9.34 -1.37 27.53
N TRP A 537 -10.13 -1.44 26.46
CA TRP A 537 -11.13 -0.42 26.15
C TRP A 537 -12.24 -0.37 27.19
N MET A 538 -12.74 -1.52 27.63
CA MET A 538 -13.79 -1.57 28.65
C MET A 538 -13.33 -1.00 29.99
N GLU A 539 -12.13 -1.38 30.44
CA GLU A 539 -11.51 -0.79 31.63
C GLU A 539 -11.30 0.72 31.49
N ALA A 540 -10.83 1.19 30.32
CA ALA A 540 -10.65 2.60 30.06
C ALA A 540 -11.98 3.36 30.06
N ILE A 541 -13.06 2.77 29.52
CA ILE A 541 -14.39 3.38 29.54
C ILE A 541 -14.93 3.43 30.96
N GLU A 542 -14.81 2.36 31.75
CA GLU A 542 -15.27 2.33 33.15
C GLU A 542 -14.55 3.41 33.97
N GLU A 543 -13.22 3.49 33.86
CA GLU A 543 -12.40 4.52 34.52
C GLU A 543 -12.78 5.94 34.07
N TRP A 544 -13.06 6.12 32.78
CA TRP A 544 -13.47 7.41 32.21
C TRP A 544 -14.88 7.83 32.65
N GLU A 545 -15.83 6.89 32.70
CA GLU A 545 -17.21 7.12 33.16
C GLU A 545 -17.22 7.49 34.65
N GLU A 546 -16.48 6.76 35.48
CA GLU A 546 -16.33 7.04 36.91
C GLU A 546 -15.62 8.38 37.17
N GLY A 547 -14.51 8.63 36.47
CA GLY A 547 -13.66 9.81 36.67
C GLY A 547 -14.32 11.13 36.25
N LEU A 548 -15.15 11.12 35.19
CA LEU A 548 -15.82 12.32 34.69
C LEU A 548 -17.30 12.40 35.09
N GLY A 549 -17.86 11.36 35.73
CA GLY A 549 -19.30 11.26 35.96
C GLY A 549 -20.11 11.28 34.67
N LEU A 550 -19.54 10.77 33.57
CA LEU A 550 -20.14 10.74 32.24
C LEU A 550 -20.59 9.32 31.90
N SER A 551 -21.52 9.16 30.96
CA SER A 551 -21.80 7.86 30.37
C SER A 551 -21.49 7.86 28.88
N ARG A 552 -20.86 6.79 28.39
CA ARG A 552 -20.65 6.53 26.96
C ARG A 552 -21.95 6.57 26.15
N PHE A 553 -23.08 6.29 26.79
CA PHE A 553 -24.40 6.33 26.17
C PHE A 553 -24.79 7.73 25.70
N LEU A 554 -24.14 8.79 26.20
CA LEU A 554 -24.26 10.14 25.67
C LEU A 554 -23.98 10.18 24.16
N MET A 555 -22.89 9.51 23.72
CA MET A 555 -22.45 9.47 22.32
C MET A 555 -23.26 8.49 21.47
N LEU A 556 -23.94 7.52 22.08
CA LEU A 556 -24.62 6.44 21.36
C LEU A 556 -26.15 6.62 21.29
N SER A 557 -26.72 7.48 22.12
CA SER A 557 -28.17 7.72 22.19
C SER A 557 -28.66 8.67 21.09
N THR A 558 -29.97 8.90 21.03
CA THR A 558 -30.55 9.93 20.15
C THR A 558 -30.17 11.31 20.69
N ILE A 559 -29.69 12.19 19.82
CA ILE A 559 -29.38 13.59 20.18
C ILE A 559 -30.59 14.46 19.84
N PRO A 560 -31.03 15.37 20.73
CA PRO A 560 -32.04 16.35 20.39
C PRO A 560 -31.65 17.18 19.17
N VAL A 561 -32.57 17.39 18.23
CA VAL A 561 -32.30 18.17 17.00
C VAL A 561 -32.08 19.66 17.26
N THR A 562 -32.34 20.13 18.49
CA THR A 562 -32.11 21.50 18.96
C THR A 562 -30.73 21.68 19.58
N ALA A 563 -30.05 20.59 19.93
CA ALA A 563 -28.74 20.63 20.57
C ALA A 563 -27.67 21.15 19.61
N ARG A 564 -26.73 21.93 20.13
CA ARG A 564 -25.47 22.20 19.45
C ARG A 564 -24.58 20.95 19.51
N LEU A 565 -23.87 20.67 18.43
CA LEU A 565 -23.03 19.48 18.28
C LEU A 565 -21.54 19.85 18.37
N PRO A 566 -20.67 18.92 18.82
CA PRO A 566 -19.23 19.17 18.92
C PRO A 566 -18.58 19.61 17.59
N TRP A 567 -19.16 19.24 16.46
CA TRP A 567 -18.66 19.53 15.11
C TRP A 567 -19.37 20.69 14.39
N ASP A 568 -20.33 21.38 15.02
CA ASP A 568 -21.09 22.47 14.37
C ASP A 568 -20.23 23.69 14.00
N HIS A 569 -19.11 23.86 14.69
CA HIS A 569 -18.13 24.91 14.40
C HIS A 569 -17.36 24.66 13.09
N ILE A 570 -17.52 23.49 12.46
CA ILE A 570 -16.94 23.18 11.15
C ILE A 570 -18.00 23.36 10.06
N ASP A 571 -17.74 24.26 9.12
CA ASP A 571 -18.59 24.49 7.96
C ASP A 571 -18.10 23.66 6.76
N VAL A 572 -18.86 22.60 6.47
CA VAL A 572 -18.64 21.69 5.33
C VAL A 572 -19.33 22.16 4.04
N GLY A 573 -19.89 23.38 4.02
CA GLY A 573 -20.51 24.03 2.86
C GLY A 573 -22.00 23.74 2.66
N LEU A 574 -22.68 23.15 3.66
CA LEU A 574 -24.12 22.88 3.60
C LEU A 574 -24.91 24.03 4.24
N GLU A 575 -26.06 24.38 3.66
CA GLU A 575 -26.96 25.36 4.26
C GLU A 575 -27.57 24.85 5.57
N ASP A 576 -27.73 25.76 6.53
CA ASP A 576 -28.32 25.49 7.82
C ASP A 576 -29.73 24.87 7.68
N GLY A 577 -29.97 23.78 8.40
CA GLY A 577 -31.25 23.07 8.36
C GLY A 577 -31.42 22.07 7.21
N PHE A 578 -30.53 22.02 6.21
CA PHE A 578 -30.58 21.03 5.13
C PHE A 578 -30.57 19.58 5.67
N LEU A 579 -29.61 19.26 6.56
CA LEU A 579 -29.49 17.93 7.16
C LEU A 579 -30.75 17.55 7.94
N LEU A 580 -31.34 18.49 8.67
CA LEU A 580 -32.59 18.28 9.43
C LEU A 580 -33.80 18.05 8.50
N LYS A 581 -33.87 18.76 7.38
CA LYS A 581 -34.91 18.55 6.35
C LYS A 581 -34.81 17.14 5.77
N GLU A 582 -33.60 16.66 5.48
CA GLU A 582 -33.40 15.29 5.01
C GLU A 582 -33.66 14.23 6.09
N TYR A 583 -33.32 14.50 7.35
CA TYR A 583 -33.67 13.62 8.47
C TYR A 583 -35.19 13.44 8.59
N ARG A 584 -35.95 14.55 8.54
CA ARG A 584 -37.42 14.53 8.58
C ARG A 584 -38.01 13.76 7.39
N LYS A 585 -37.44 13.90 6.19
CA LYS A 585 -37.84 13.10 5.02
C LYS A 585 -37.55 11.61 5.22
N ALA A 586 -36.41 11.26 5.83
CA ALA A 586 -36.04 9.87 6.12
C ALA A 586 -37.07 9.21 7.04
N VAL A 587 -37.41 9.87 8.15
CA VAL A 587 -38.43 9.37 9.10
C VAL A 587 -39.79 9.22 8.43
N ALA A 588 -40.10 10.05 7.43
CA ALA A 588 -41.32 9.97 6.64
C ALA A 588 -41.24 9.00 5.43
N GLY A 589 -40.12 8.29 5.23
CA GLY A 589 -39.91 7.39 4.08
C GLY A 589 -39.92 8.09 2.72
N ARG A 590 -39.56 9.38 2.66
CA ARG A 590 -39.58 10.18 1.43
C ARG A 590 -38.20 10.24 0.76
N LEU A 591 -38.17 9.96 -0.53
CA LEU A 591 -36.97 10.11 -1.37
C LEU A 591 -36.63 11.57 -1.65
N SER A 592 -35.35 11.78 -1.93
CA SER A 592 -34.81 12.99 -2.52
C SER A 592 -34.00 12.63 -3.78
N PRO A 593 -34.28 13.29 -4.91
CA PRO A 593 -33.65 12.92 -6.18
C PRO A 593 -32.14 13.23 -6.19
N PRO A 594 -31.33 12.50 -7.00
CA PRO A 594 -29.90 12.77 -7.12
C PRO A 594 -29.64 14.10 -7.85
N CYS A 595 -28.56 14.80 -7.49
CA CYS A 595 -28.17 16.05 -8.16
C CYS A 595 -27.38 15.80 -9.45
N GLY A 596 -27.27 16.81 -10.32
CA GLY A 596 -26.41 16.76 -11.50
C GLY A 596 -26.88 15.81 -12.62
N LYS A 597 -28.03 15.14 -12.45
CA LYS A 597 -28.63 14.20 -13.41
C LYS A 597 -29.89 14.78 -14.05
N PRO A 598 -30.18 14.49 -15.33
CA PRO A 598 -31.46 14.80 -15.94
C PRO A 598 -32.62 14.15 -15.16
N PHE A 599 -33.79 14.77 -15.16
CA PHE A 599 -34.94 14.25 -14.42
C PHE A 599 -35.29 12.80 -14.82
N ARG A 600 -35.33 11.90 -13.81
CA ARG A 600 -35.50 10.43 -13.90
C ARG A 600 -34.35 9.65 -14.54
N ALA A 601 -33.25 10.31 -14.92
CA ALA A 601 -32.07 9.60 -15.40
C ALA A 601 -31.28 9.01 -14.22
N LYS A 602 -30.86 7.74 -14.37
CA LYS A 602 -30.05 7.03 -13.36
C LYS A 602 -28.55 7.20 -13.61
N VAL A 603 -28.16 7.37 -14.87
CA VAL A 603 -26.79 7.60 -15.33
C VAL A 603 -26.73 8.78 -16.28
N HIS A 604 -25.53 9.28 -16.51
CA HIS A 604 -25.26 10.26 -17.55
C HIS A 604 -25.23 9.61 -18.93
N HIS A 605 -25.52 10.41 -19.97
CA HIS A 605 -25.34 9.98 -21.36
C HIS A 605 -23.86 9.80 -21.65
N THR A 606 -23.49 8.68 -22.26
CA THR A 606 -22.10 8.27 -22.51
C THR A 606 -21.64 8.53 -23.96
N ASN A 607 -22.47 9.20 -24.75
CA ASN A 607 -22.17 9.63 -26.12
C ASN A 607 -22.74 11.02 -26.42
N LEU A 608 -22.14 11.70 -27.39
CA LEU A 608 -22.40 13.10 -27.73
C LEU A 608 -23.80 13.30 -28.33
N GLU A 609 -24.26 12.39 -29.19
CA GLU A 609 -25.59 12.42 -29.80
C GLU A 609 -26.70 12.49 -28.74
N ASP A 610 -26.72 11.55 -27.79
CA ASP A 610 -27.71 11.50 -26.72
C ASP A 610 -27.57 12.70 -25.75
N ALA A 611 -26.32 13.11 -25.46
CA ALA A 611 -26.06 14.26 -24.58
C ALA A 611 -26.56 15.59 -25.17
N LEU A 612 -26.39 15.81 -26.47
CA LEU A 612 -26.88 17.00 -27.18
C LEU A 612 -28.41 16.96 -27.37
N ALA A 613 -28.99 15.76 -27.55
CA ALA A 613 -30.44 15.58 -27.64
C ALA A 613 -31.17 15.83 -26.32
N GLU A 614 -30.47 15.76 -25.17
CA GLU A 614 -31.06 15.93 -23.84
C GLU A 614 -31.44 17.40 -23.55
N LYS A 615 -32.75 17.64 -23.52
CA LYS A 615 -33.35 18.96 -23.25
C LYS A 615 -33.76 19.16 -21.79
N LYS A 616 -33.81 18.10 -20.97
CA LYS A 616 -34.20 18.20 -19.56
C LYS A 616 -33.11 18.95 -18.77
N ARG A 617 -33.55 19.71 -17.76
CA ARG A 617 -32.65 20.34 -16.79
C ARG A 617 -32.07 19.28 -15.85
N LEU A 618 -30.83 19.53 -15.39
CA LEU A 618 -30.24 18.76 -14.30
C LEU A 618 -30.97 19.08 -12.99
N ILE A 619 -31.14 18.08 -12.13
CA ILE A 619 -31.74 18.25 -10.82
C ILE A 619 -30.72 18.89 -9.86
N CYS A 620 -31.17 19.87 -9.07
CA CYS A 620 -30.44 20.36 -7.89
C CYS A 620 -31.03 19.74 -6.62
N TYR A 621 -30.18 19.35 -5.68
CA TYR A 621 -30.60 18.86 -4.37
C TYR A 621 -30.94 19.98 -3.38
N ASP A 622 -30.66 21.24 -3.76
CA ASP A 622 -30.99 22.43 -2.97
C ASP A 622 -30.44 22.34 -1.54
N CYS A 623 -29.16 21.94 -1.47
CA CYS A 623 -28.42 21.73 -0.22
C CYS A 623 -27.63 22.97 0.25
N GLY A 624 -27.86 24.12 -0.39
CA GLY A 624 -27.11 25.36 -0.13
C GLY A 624 -25.81 25.52 -0.93
N VAL A 625 -25.23 24.42 -1.42
CA VAL A 625 -24.01 24.44 -2.23
C VAL A 625 -24.30 25.10 -3.59
N ALA A 626 -23.56 26.14 -3.93
CA ALA A 626 -23.67 26.87 -5.19
C ALA A 626 -23.05 26.09 -6.37
N CYS A 627 -23.72 25.05 -6.85
CA CYS A 627 -23.28 24.28 -8.03
C CYS A 627 -23.63 25.00 -9.34
N ASP A 628 -22.69 25.05 -10.30
CA ASP A 628 -22.98 25.43 -11.68
C ASP A 628 -23.41 24.20 -12.50
N LEU A 629 -24.72 23.98 -12.58
CA LEU A 629 -25.29 22.87 -13.36
C LEU A 629 -25.17 23.07 -14.88
N SER A 630 -24.95 24.29 -15.36
CA SER A 630 -24.73 24.56 -16.77
C SER A 630 -23.31 24.13 -17.15
N GLN A 631 -22.32 24.54 -16.34
CA GLN A 631 -20.94 24.10 -16.47
C GLN A 631 -20.83 22.57 -16.47
N MET A 632 -21.47 21.88 -15.51
CA MET A 632 -21.47 20.40 -15.49
C MET A 632 -21.99 19.77 -16.79
N LYS A 633 -22.96 20.41 -17.47
CA LYS A 633 -23.48 19.93 -18.76
C LYS A 633 -22.50 20.21 -19.90
N GLU A 634 -21.88 21.38 -19.91
CA GLU A 634 -20.91 21.81 -20.91
C GLU A 634 -19.62 20.98 -20.84
N GLU A 635 -19.08 20.76 -19.64
CA GLU A 635 -17.92 19.90 -19.39
C GLU A 635 -18.15 18.48 -19.89
N ARG A 636 -19.35 17.92 -19.65
CA ARG A 636 -19.68 16.59 -20.18
C ARG A 636 -19.63 16.55 -21.71
N ILE A 637 -20.20 17.57 -22.37
CA ILE A 637 -20.20 17.65 -23.84
C ILE A 637 -18.76 17.74 -24.36
N ASP A 638 -17.94 18.56 -23.71
CA ASP A 638 -16.52 18.70 -24.03
C ASP A 638 -15.76 17.37 -23.84
N PHE A 639 -15.91 16.71 -22.69
CA PHE A 639 -15.28 15.43 -22.39
C PHE A 639 -15.65 14.35 -23.41
N LEU A 640 -16.94 14.22 -23.77
CA LEU A 640 -17.38 13.26 -24.78
C LEU A 640 -16.82 13.56 -26.17
N THR A 641 -16.71 14.85 -26.50
CA THR A 641 -16.13 15.31 -27.77
C THR A 641 -14.64 14.96 -27.86
N ARG A 642 -13.85 15.30 -26.83
CA ARG A 642 -12.42 14.95 -26.76
C ARG A 642 -12.18 13.45 -26.69
N LEU A 643 -13.13 12.71 -26.09
CA LEU A 643 -13.11 11.26 -26.11
C LEU A 643 -13.53 10.63 -27.46
N GLY A 644 -14.02 11.41 -28.42
CA GLY A 644 -14.48 10.90 -29.71
C GLY A 644 -15.73 10.01 -29.60
N ALA A 645 -16.50 10.15 -28.52
CA ALA A 645 -17.70 9.35 -28.24
C ALA A 645 -18.92 9.91 -28.99
N LEU A 646 -18.84 9.96 -30.33
CA LEU A 646 -19.78 10.71 -31.16
C LEU A 646 -21.20 10.14 -31.16
N THR A 647 -21.33 8.83 -31.35
CA THR A 647 -22.61 8.13 -31.52
C THR A 647 -22.79 7.04 -30.48
N ARG A 648 -24.03 6.62 -30.29
CA ARG A 648 -24.34 5.47 -29.44
C ARG A 648 -23.67 4.19 -30.00
N PRO A 649 -22.99 3.38 -29.18
CA PRO A 649 -22.50 2.08 -29.60
C PRO A 649 -23.69 1.20 -30.03
N GLU A 650 -23.56 0.46 -31.14
CA GLU A 650 -24.56 -0.55 -31.46
C GLU A 650 -24.55 -1.65 -30.38
N PRO A 651 -25.71 -1.98 -29.79
CA PRO A 651 -25.78 -3.01 -28.77
C PRO A 651 -25.30 -4.33 -29.35
N ARG A 652 -24.29 -4.94 -28.73
CA ARG A 652 -23.86 -6.30 -29.09
C ARG A 652 -25.02 -7.26 -28.88
N THR A 653 -25.51 -7.89 -29.95
CA THR A 653 -26.61 -8.85 -29.84
C THR A 653 -26.21 -10.03 -28.94
N GLU A 654 -27.15 -10.58 -28.16
CA GLU A 654 -26.90 -11.79 -27.35
C GLU A 654 -26.37 -12.96 -28.20
N ALA A 655 -26.79 -13.03 -29.47
CA ALA A 655 -26.29 -14.00 -30.44
C ALA A 655 -24.79 -13.79 -30.71
N ASN A 656 -24.36 -12.58 -31.06
CA ASN A 656 -22.95 -12.27 -31.33
C ASN A 656 -22.06 -12.42 -30.09
N ALA A 657 -22.58 -12.12 -28.89
CA ALA A 657 -21.83 -12.28 -27.63
C ALA A 657 -21.68 -13.76 -27.25
N ARG A 658 -22.75 -14.56 -27.36
CA ARG A 658 -22.72 -16.00 -27.09
C ARG A 658 -21.94 -16.77 -28.14
N GLU A 659 -22.00 -16.38 -29.41
CA GLU A 659 -21.26 -16.98 -30.50
C GLU A 659 -19.76 -16.72 -30.35
N ASN A 660 -19.34 -15.47 -30.09
CA ASN A 660 -17.94 -15.15 -29.78
C ASN A 660 -17.42 -15.85 -28.51
N ALA A 661 -18.21 -15.91 -27.44
CA ALA A 661 -17.80 -16.59 -26.20
C ALA A 661 -17.74 -18.11 -26.37
N ARG A 662 -18.73 -18.71 -27.07
CA ARG A 662 -18.74 -20.15 -27.35
C ARG A 662 -17.63 -20.53 -28.31
N ASP A 663 -17.38 -19.77 -29.37
CA ASP A 663 -16.30 -20.06 -30.32
C ASP A 663 -14.92 -19.92 -29.68
N ARG A 664 -14.69 -18.91 -28.81
CA ARG A 664 -13.46 -18.82 -28.03
C ARG A 664 -13.24 -20.04 -27.13
N VAL A 665 -14.28 -20.48 -26.42
CA VAL A 665 -14.23 -21.70 -25.59
C VAL A 665 -14.07 -22.97 -26.43
N ARG A 666 -14.71 -23.05 -27.61
CA ARG A 666 -14.65 -24.20 -28.53
C ARG A 666 -13.29 -24.31 -29.22
N GLN A 667 -12.64 -23.18 -29.48
CA GLN A 667 -11.30 -23.08 -30.06
C GLN A 667 -10.19 -23.14 -29.00
N GLY A 668 -10.54 -23.22 -27.71
CA GLY A 668 -9.58 -23.25 -26.60
C GLY A 668 -8.79 -21.94 -26.43
N LEU A 669 -9.29 -20.84 -26.99
CA LEU A 669 -8.60 -19.56 -27.01
C LEU A 669 -8.77 -18.83 -25.67
N SER A 670 -7.65 -18.41 -25.05
CA SER A 670 -7.69 -17.51 -23.91
C SER A 670 -8.20 -16.13 -24.37
N PRO A 671 -8.94 -15.36 -23.53
CA PRO A 671 -9.24 -13.95 -23.80
C PRO A 671 -7.99 -13.10 -24.07
N HIS A 672 -6.82 -13.63 -23.69
CA HIS A 672 -5.52 -13.04 -23.84
C HIS A 672 -4.61 -13.81 -24.81
N ASP A 673 -5.14 -14.50 -25.82
CA ASP A 673 -4.29 -15.04 -26.88
C ASP A 673 -3.71 -13.91 -27.71
N PHE A 674 -2.60 -13.36 -27.25
CA PHE A 674 -1.77 -12.45 -28.02
C PHE A 674 -0.64 -13.22 -28.67
N GLN A 675 -0.41 -12.90 -29.93
CA GLN A 675 0.79 -13.35 -30.62
C GLN A 675 1.98 -12.62 -30.02
N GLN A 676 2.86 -13.40 -29.43
CA GLN A 676 4.21 -13.03 -29.05
C GLN A 676 5.12 -13.99 -29.81
N GLY A 677 6.23 -13.49 -30.35
CA GLY A 677 7.18 -14.33 -31.09
C GLY A 677 7.78 -15.46 -30.25
N ALA A 678 8.75 -16.18 -30.81
CA ALA A 678 9.54 -17.13 -30.04
C ALA A 678 10.22 -16.43 -28.86
N ALA A 679 10.31 -17.12 -27.72
CA ALA A 679 10.96 -16.53 -26.56
C ALA A 679 12.48 -16.59 -26.73
N VAL A 680 13.16 -15.51 -26.38
CA VAL A 680 14.63 -15.47 -26.25
C VAL A 680 14.96 -15.36 -24.78
N ARG A 681 15.71 -16.34 -24.25
CA ARG A 681 15.99 -16.43 -22.81
C ARG A 681 17.31 -15.76 -22.47
N TYR A 682 17.31 -14.93 -21.42
CA TYR A 682 18.50 -14.30 -20.84
C TYR A 682 18.67 -14.77 -19.41
N ARG A 683 19.90 -15.08 -19.03
CA ARG A 683 20.29 -15.32 -17.64
C ARG A 683 20.95 -14.09 -17.07
N LEU A 684 20.40 -13.56 -15.99
CA LEU A 684 20.93 -12.42 -15.26
C LEU A 684 21.54 -12.91 -13.95
N ARG A 685 22.67 -12.32 -13.57
CA ARG A 685 23.28 -12.40 -12.24
C ARG A 685 23.10 -11.07 -11.55
N TYR A 686 22.69 -11.06 -10.29
CA TYR A 686 22.47 -9.84 -9.55
C TYR A 686 22.89 -9.93 -8.08
N THR A 687 23.26 -8.80 -7.49
CA THR A 687 23.60 -8.67 -6.07
C THR A 687 22.35 -8.35 -5.25
N ARG A 688 22.35 -8.73 -3.97
CA ARG A 688 21.38 -8.34 -2.96
C ARG A 688 22.13 -7.94 -1.70
N LEU A 689 22.52 -6.68 -1.64
CA LEU A 689 23.31 -6.06 -0.57
C LEU A 689 22.49 -4.94 0.08
N GLY A 690 23.02 -4.34 1.15
CA GLY A 690 22.39 -3.18 1.80
C GLY A 690 20.92 -3.42 2.19
N PRO A 691 20.00 -2.48 1.94
CA PRO A 691 18.57 -2.61 2.25
C PRO A 691 17.86 -3.77 1.50
N THR A 692 18.24 -4.07 0.25
CA THR A 692 17.61 -5.11 -0.58
C THR A 692 17.65 -6.51 0.06
N ARG A 693 18.65 -6.81 0.90
CA ARG A 693 18.75 -8.11 1.60
C ARG A 693 17.57 -8.37 2.56
N LEU A 694 16.89 -7.31 2.99
CA LEU A 694 15.76 -7.34 3.91
C LEU A 694 14.40 -7.38 3.18
N GLN A 695 14.40 -7.45 1.84
CA GLN A 695 13.20 -7.78 1.07
C GLN A 695 12.98 -9.28 1.06
N GLY A 696 11.73 -9.72 1.23
CA GLY A 696 11.39 -11.14 1.10
C GLY A 696 11.52 -11.61 -0.36
N HIS A 697 11.58 -12.92 -0.58
CA HIS A 697 11.57 -13.46 -1.94
C HIS A 697 10.31 -13.06 -2.72
N LEU A 698 9.15 -13.00 -2.06
CA LEU A 698 7.90 -12.58 -2.70
C LEU A 698 7.94 -11.10 -3.13
N ASP A 699 8.60 -10.24 -2.35
CA ASP A 699 8.79 -8.84 -2.73
C ASP A 699 9.72 -8.72 -3.94
N MET A 700 10.79 -9.54 -4.00
CA MET A 700 11.67 -9.61 -5.18
C MET A 700 10.94 -10.09 -6.44
N VAL A 701 10.06 -11.09 -6.32
CA VAL A 701 9.25 -11.61 -7.43
C VAL A 701 8.28 -10.55 -7.97
N ARG A 702 7.92 -9.54 -7.17
CA ARG A 702 7.11 -8.39 -7.60
C ARG A 702 7.98 -7.26 -8.17
N GLU A 703 9.10 -6.94 -7.53
CA GLU A 703 9.96 -5.82 -7.91
C GLU A 703 10.68 -6.05 -9.24
N LEU A 704 11.20 -7.26 -9.49
CA LEU A 704 11.97 -7.54 -10.70
C LEU A 704 11.17 -7.36 -12.00
N PRO A 705 9.92 -7.86 -12.14
CA PRO A 705 9.07 -7.52 -13.27
C PRO A 705 8.86 -6.01 -13.46
N ARG A 706 8.65 -5.25 -12.38
CA ARG A 706 8.46 -3.79 -12.46
C ARG A 706 9.70 -3.12 -13.00
N LEU A 707 10.85 -3.51 -12.45
CA LEU A 707 12.15 -3.04 -12.87
C LEU A 707 12.44 -3.34 -14.35
N PHE A 708 12.13 -4.55 -14.83
CA PHE A 708 12.27 -4.86 -16.26
C PHE A 708 11.33 -4.03 -17.15
N ARG A 709 10.11 -3.74 -16.67
CA ARG A 709 9.17 -2.86 -17.38
C ARG A 709 9.66 -1.41 -17.41
N ARG A 710 10.20 -0.88 -16.30
CA ARG A 710 10.83 0.45 -16.23
C ARG A 710 12.04 0.56 -17.14
N ALA A 711 12.83 -0.51 -17.23
CA ALA A 711 13.97 -0.62 -18.15
C ALA A 711 13.56 -0.76 -19.63
N GLY A 712 12.26 -0.82 -19.93
CA GLY A 712 11.75 -0.96 -21.29
C GLY A 712 12.05 -2.32 -21.93
N LEU A 713 12.25 -3.38 -21.13
CA LEU A 713 12.50 -4.72 -21.67
C LEU A 713 11.22 -5.31 -22.29
N PRO A 714 11.30 -5.91 -23.49
CA PRO A 714 10.16 -6.52 -24.16
C PRO A 714 9.89 -7.92 -23.59
N LEU A 715 9.28 -7.96 -22.40
CA LEU A 715 9.02 -9.20 -21.65
C LEU A 715 8.12 -10.18 -22.42
N TRP A 716 8.46 -11.46 -22.36
CA TRP A 716 7.63 -12.57 -22.85
C TRP A 716 6.75 -13.11 -21.71
N TYR A 717 5.48 -13.41 -22.01
CA TYR A 717 4.45 -13.71 -21.01
C TYR A 717 3.92 -15.13 -21.14
N SER A 718 3.52 -15.75 -20.03
CA SER A 718 2.85 -17.05 -20.05
C SER A 718 1.52 -17.02 -20.82
N GLN A 719 1.20 -18.14 -21.47
CA GLN A 719 -0.10 -18.34 -22.12
C GLN A 719 -1.08 -18.89 -21.09
N GLY A 720 -2.13 -18.13 -20.77
CA GLY A 720 -3.14 -18.52 -19.79
C GLY A 720 -4.13 -17.42 -19.45
N PHE A 721 -5.05 -17.70 -18.51
CA PHE A 721 -6.01 -16.72 -18.02
C PHE A 721 -5.34 -15.55 -17.30
N SER A 722 -4.14 -15.76 -16.74
CA SER A 722 -3.31 -14.73 -16.14
C SER A 722 -1.91 -14.70 -16.72
N PRO A 723 -1.70 -14.01 -17.86
CA PRO A 723 -0.37 -13.82 -18.41
C PRO A 723 0.51 -13.10 -17.39
N ALA A 724 1.68 -13.66 -17.12
CA ALA A 724 2.71 -13.05 -16.28
C ALA A 724 4.06 -13.20 -16.99
N PRO A 725 5.02 -12.28 -16.80
CA PRO A 725 6.36 -12.42 -17.34
C PRO A 725 6.96 -13.78 -16.96
N VAL A 726 7.55 -14.48 -17.93
CA VAL A 726 8.19 -15.77 -17.67
C VAL A 726 9.55 -15.54 -17.06
N LEU A 727 9.62 -15.75 -15.74
CA LEU A 727 10.81 -15.67 -14.92
C LEU A 727 11.07 -17.02 -14.24
N SER A 728 12.35 -17.40 -14.13
CA SER A 728 12.80 -18.53 -13.32
C SER A 728 13.90 -18.06 -12.38
N PHE A 729 13.91 -18.54 -11.14
CA PHE A 729 14.82 -18.06 -10.10
C PHE A 729 15.68 -19.19 -9.54
N THR A 730 16.86 -18.84 -9.05
CA THR A 730 17.58 -19.71 -8.11
C THR A 730 16.81 -19.86 -6.79
N PRO A 731 17.13 -20.88 -5.96
CA PRO A 731 16.51 -21.05 -4.66
C PRO A 731 16.58 -19.78 -3.81
N ALA A 732 15.44 -19.46 -3.19
CA ALA A 732 15.26 -18.22 -2.45
C ALA A 732 16.37 -18.01 -1.40
N LEU A 733 16.87 -16.78 -1.34
CA LEU A 733 17.77 -16.31 -0.29
C LEU A 733 16.97 -16.11 1.01
N GLY A 734 17.57 -16.46 2.15
CA GLY A 734 16.96 -16.22 3.46
C GLY A 734 16.81 -14.72 3.71
N LEU A 735 15.72 -14.31 4.38
CA LEU A 735 15.51 -12.90 4.74
C LEU A 735 16.67 -12.40 5.61
N GLY A 736 17.24 -11.24 5.27
CA GLY A 736 18.38 -10.65 5.96
C GLY A 736 19.74 -11.16 5.49
N MET A 737 19.83 -12.27 4.73
CA MET A 737 21.10 -12.71 4.16
C MET A 737 21.50 -11.83 2.99
N ALA A 738 22.75 -11.37 2.99
CA ALA A 738 23.35 -10.71 1.83
C ALA A 738 23.75 -11.74 0.77
N SER A 739 23.73 -11.34 -0.51
CA SER A 739 24.21 -12.16 -1.61
C SER A 739 24.94 -11.32 -2.64
N TYR A 740 26.12 -11.77 -3.05
CA TYR A 740 26.82 -11.20 -4.21
C TYR A 740 26.30 -11.75 -5.54
N SER A 741 25.56 -12.87 -5.50
CA SER A 741 25.19 -13.58 -6.72
C SER A 741 23.90 -14.38 -6.55
N GLU A 742 22.81 -13.76 -6.96
CA GLU A 742 21.57 -14.43 -7.30
C GLU A 742 21.45 -14.55 -8.81
N TYR A 743 20.68 -15.53 -9.29
CA TYR A 743 20.42 -15.69 -10.71
C TYR A 743 18.94 -15.79 -11.01
N LEU A 744 18.56 -15.22 -12.16
CA LEU A 744 17.25 -15.41 -12.75
C LEU A 744 17.37 -15.60 -14.25
N ASP A 745 16.47 -16.37 -14.83
CA ASP A 745 16.25 -16.41 -16.27
C ASP A 745 15.01 -15.58 -16.58
N VAL A 746 15.10 -14.68 -17.56
CA VAL A 746 13.98 -13.89 -18.10
C VAL A 746 13.82 -14.18 -19.59
N SER A 747 12.58 -14.36 -20.02
CA SER A 747 12.25 -14.50 -21.44
C SER A 747 11.82 -13.16 -22.03
N LEU A 748 12.37 -12.81 -23.19
CA LEU A 748 12.05 -11.61 -23.96
C LEU A 748 11.45 -11.99 -25.32
N THR A 749 10.66 -11.09 -25.92
CA THR A 749 10.08 -11.29 -27.26
C THR A 749 11.04 -10.91 -28.40
N GLU A 750 12.13 -10.22 -28.07
CA GLU A 750 13.12 -9.71 -29.03
C GLU A 750 14.53 -10.05 -28.56
N THR A 751 15.47 -10.11 -29.51
CA THR A 751 16.90 -10.26 -29.19
C THR A 751 17.50 -8.89 -28.91
N LEU A 752 18.07 -8.73 -27.73
CA LEU A 752 18.79 -7.54 -27.28
C LEU A 752 20.26 -7.90 -27.05
N ASP A 753 21.11 -6.89 -27.12
CA ASP A 753 22.50 -7.01 -26.66
C ASP A 753 22.51 -7.22 -25.13
N PRO A 754 23.17 -8.27 -24.59
CA PRO A 754 23.34 -8.43 -23.15
C PRO A 754 23.85 -7.20 -22.42
N ARG A 755 24.70 -6.39 -23.06
CA ARG A 755 25.22 -5.13 -22.48
C ARG A 755 24.12 -4.09 -22.34
N ASP A 756 23.30 -3.94 -23.37
CA ASP A 756 22.14 -3.03 -23.36
C ASP A 756 21.12 -3.45 -22.28
N VAL A 757 20.87 -4.76 -22.10
CA VAL A 757 20.04 -5.26 -20.99
C VAL A 757 20.63 -4.88 -19.63
N LEU A 758 21.94 -5.08 -19.44
CA LEU A 758 22.64 -4.73 -18.20
C LEU A 758 22.52 -3.22 -17.89
N ASP A 759 22.86 -2.38 -18.86
CA ASP A 759 22.90 -0.92 -18.69
C ASP A 759 21.49 -0.35 -18.46
N ARG A 760 20.47 -0.78 -19.23
CA ARG A 760 19.08 -0.34 -19.04
C ARG A 760 18.51 -0.73 -17.68
N VAL A 761 18.79 -1.94 -17.23
CA VAL A 761 18.24 -2.42 -15.96
C VAL A 761 18.90 -1.70 -14.79
N ASN A 762 20.23 -1.58 -14.80
CA ASN A 762 20.97 -0.90 -13.73
C ASN A 762 20.67 0.61 -13.65
N ALA A 763 20.18 1.23 -14.71
CA ALA A 763 19.70 2.61 -14.67
C ALA A 763 18.44 2.80 -13.79
N VAL A 764 17.70 1.72 -13.48
CA VAL A 764 16.42 1.76 -12.74
C VAL A 764 16.38 0.81 -11.54
N THR A 765 17.53 0.28 -11.12
CA THR A 765 17.66 -0.56 -9.92
C THR A 765 17.64 0.26 -8.64
N PRO A 766 16.95 -0.19 -7.58
CA PRO A 766 17.09 0.40 -6.25
C PRO A 766 18.47 0.11 -5.63
N GLU A 767 18.83 0.87 -4.60
CA GLU A 767 20.07 0.66 -3.84
C GLU A 767 20.14 -0.76 -3.27
N GLY A 768 21.30 -1.41 -3.43
CA GLY A 768 21.53 -2.78 -2.95
C GLY A 768 21.19 -3.88 -3.96
N LEU A 769 20.47 -3.55 -5.04
CA LEU A 769 20.21 -4.44 -6.17
C LEU A 769 21.04 -3.99 -7.37
N HIS A 770 21.88 -4.85 -7.93
CA HIS A 770 22.64 -4.52 -9.14
C HIS A 770 22.80 -5.75 -10.03
N ILE A 771 22.51 -5.61 -11.32
CA ILE A 771 22.78 -6.66 -12.30
C ILE A 771 24.27 -6.62 -12.63
N VAL A 772 24.96 -7.71 -12.31
CA VAL A 772 26.42 -7.84 -12.48
C VAL A 772 26.80 -8.76 -13.63
N GLY A 773 25.82 -9.35 -14.33
CA GLY A 773 26.10 -10.12 -15.53
C GLY A 773 24.84 -10.54 -16.26
N VAL A 774 24.94 -10.61 -17.59
CA VAL A 774 23.85 -11.03 -18.47
C VAL A 774 24.41 -11.97 -19.54
N ARG A 775 23.76 -13.12 -19.76
CA ARG A 775 24.06 -14.00 -20.89
C ARG A 775 22.78 -14.33 -21.65
N ARG A 776 22.84 -14.24 -22.97
CA ARG A 776 21.80 -14.81 -23.85
C ARG A 776 21.97 -16.33 -23.91
N LEU A 777 20.91 -17.08 -23.64
CA LEU A 777 20.90 -18.55 -23.67
C LEU A 777 20.44 -19.13 -25.02
N GLY A 778 19.80 -18.33 -25.88
CA GLY A 778 19.23 -18.74 -27.16
C GLY A 778 17.69 -18.73 -27.17
N ASP A 779 17.11 -19.36 -28.19
CA ASP A 779 15.66 -19.50 -28.38
C ASP A 779 15.06 -20.70 -27.60
N ASP A 780 13.76 -20.96 -27.80
CA ASP A 780 12.97 -22.00 -27.11
C ASP A 780 13.56 -23.43 -27.22
N GLY A 781 14.54 -23.68 -28.09
CA GLY A 781 15.26 -24.96 -28.20
C GLY A 781 16.33 -25.20 -27.12
N CYS A 782 16.73 -24.16 -26.37
CA CYS A 782 17.76 -24.27 -25.35
C CYS A 782 17.26 -25.03 -24.10
N LYS A 783 17.76 -26.27 -23.94
CA LYS A 783 17.46 -27.13 -22.78
C LYS A 783 18.19 -26.72 -21.49
N GLU A 784 19.10 -25.75 -21.57
CA GLU A 784 19.81 -25.25 -20.40
C GLU A 784 18.83 -24.49 -19.49
N THR A 785 18.68 -24.96 -18.25
CA THR A 785 17.84 -24.33 -17.22
C THR A 785 18.70 -23.89 -16.05
N LEU A 786 18.21 -22.93 -15.26
CA LEU A 786 18.88 -22.60 -14.00
C LEU A 786 19.06 -23.84 -13.13
N ALA A 787 18.02 -24.68 -13.00
CA ALA A 787 18.05 -25.91 -12.22
C ALA A 787 19.17 -26.89 -12.63
N SER A 788 19.50 -26.97 -13.92
CA SER A 788 20.60 -27.81 -14.40
C SER A 788 22.00 -27.21 -14.16
N ARG A 789 22.08 -25.94 -13.76
CA ARG A 789 23.34 -25.17 -13.65
C ARG A 789 23.63 -24.64 -12.25
N HIS A 790 22.86 -25.07 -11.24
CA HIS A 790 23.22 -24.86 -9.84
C HIS A 790 23.03 -26.17 -9.05
N ASN A 791 24.13 -26.85 -8.74
CA ASN A 791 24.13 -28.01 -7.85
C ASN A 791 25.14 -27.83 -6.69
N ALA A 792 25.69 -26.64 -6.54
CA ALA A 792 26.55 -26.25 -5.44
C ALA A 792 26.33 -24.77 -5.07
N LEU A 793 26.72 -24.42 -3.85
CA LEU A 793 26.55 -23.10 -3.23
C LEU A 793 27.85 -22.71 -2.53
N ASP A 794 28.33 -21.48 -2.73
CA ASP A 794 29.48 -20.91 -2.02
C ASP A 794 28.97 -19.84 -1.05
N LEU A 795 29.31 -19.96 0.23
CA LEU A 795 28.79 -19.10 1.29
C LEU A 795 29.84 -18.81 2.35
N VAL A 796 29.66 -17.69 3.05
CA VAL A 796 30.47 -17.29 4.21
C VAL A 796 29.56 -17.26 5.42
N ILE A 797 30.01 -17.86 6.52
CA ILE A 797 29.38 -17.79 7.82
C ILE A 797 30.26 -16.90 8.70
N ALA A 798 29.76 -15.69 8.99
CA ALA A 798 30.39 -14.77 9.91
C ALA A 798 30.09 -15.19 11.35
N LEU A 799 31.12 -15.32 12.18
CA LEU A 799 30.98 -15.64 13.59
C LEU A 799 31.29 -14.40 14.46
N ASP A 800 30.62 -14.31 15.59
CA ASP A 800 30.90 -13.34 16.64
C ASP A 800 32.16 -13.75 17.42
N SER A 801 33.15 -12.85 17.55
CA SER A 801 34.43 -13.14 18.21
C SER A 801 34.21 -13.60 19.65
N ALA A 802 33.47 -12.81 20.43
CA ALA A 802 33.24 -13.06 21.84
C ALA A 802 32.45 -14.36 22.08
N GLY A 803 31.43 -14.62 21.27
CA GLY A 803 30.67 -15.87 21.29
C GLY A 803 31.53 -17.07 20.92
N THR A 804 32.37 -16.94 19.90
CA THR A 804 33.26 -18.02 19.43
C THR A 804 34.31 -18.37 20.48
N SER A 805 34.99 -17.37 21.02
CA SER A 805 35.94 -17.52 22.12
C SER A 805 35.31 -18.14 23.36
N ARG A 806 34.08 -17.74 23.70
CA ARG A 806 33.34 -18.34 24.83
C ARG A 806 33.04 -19.82 24.61
N VAL A 807 32.58 -20.20 23.42
CA VAL A 807 32.21 -21.58 23.09
C VAL A 807 33.45 -22.48 23.00
N LEU A 808 34.55 -21.98 22.43
CA LEU A 808 35.78 -22.75 22.25
C LEU A 808 36.71 -22.71 23.48
N GLY A 809 36.55 -21.72 24.36
CA GLY A 809 37.44 -21.50 25.51
C GLY A 809 38.84 -21.03 25.10
N LEU A 810 38.95 -20.30 23.99
CA LEU A 810 40.21 -19.86 23.35
C LEU A 810 40.19 -18.35 23.07
N ASP A 811 41.36 -17.72 22.96
CA ASP A 811 41.49 -16.36 22.41
C ASP A 811 41.20 -16.32 20.90
N GLU A 812 40.99 -15.13 20.34
CA GLU A 812 40.53 -14.95 18.95
C GLU A 812 41.47 -15.57 17.91
N ASP A 813 42.78 -15.38 18.04
CA ASP A 813 43.78 -15.94 17.11
C ASP A 813 43.81 -17.47 17.21
N SER A 814 43.73 -17.99 18.43
CA SER A 814 43.63 -19.43 18.69
C SER A 814 42.31 -20.05 18.18
N CYS A 815 41.22 -19.29 18.15
CA CYS A 815 39.94 -19.74 17.59
C CYS A 815 40.05 -20.03 16.08
N ILE A 816 40.71 -19.16 15.31
CA ILE A 816 40.93 -19.38 13.87
C ILE A 816 41.75 -20.65 13.64
N ALA A 817 42.86 -20.81 14.38
CA ALA A 817 43.70 -21.99 14.27
C ALA A 817 42.95 -23.30 14.61
N GLU A 818 42.15 -23.29 15.67
CA GLU A 818 41.34 -24.47 16.05
C GLU A 818 40.23 -24.77 15.04
N LEU A 819 39.54 -23.74 14.53
CA LEU A 819 38.53 -23.92 13.49
C LEU A 819 39.16 -24.45 12.20
N GLN A 820 40.34 -23.94 11.80
CA GLN A 820 41.08 -24.46 10.66
C GLN A 820 41.44 -25.94 10.85
N ARG A 821 41.95 -26.30 12.03
CA ARG A 821 42.24 -27.70 12.38
C ARG A 821 41.00 -28.59 12.26
N ARG A 822 39.84 -28.14 12.75
CA ARG A 822 38.57 -28.88 12.64
C ARG A 822 38.07 -29.02 11.20
N VAL A 823 38.29 -28.00 10.36
CA VAL A 823 37.98 -28.05 8.92
C VAL A 823 38.92 -29.01 8.20
N ASP A 824 40.21 -29.00 8.49
CA ASP A 824 41.19 -29.92 7.90
C ASP A 824 40.88 -31.37 8.30
N ASP A 825 40.61 -31.62 9.58
CA ASP A 825 40.17 -32.93 10.09
C ASP A 825 38.89 -33.41 9.40
N LEU A 826 37.94 -32.50 9.16
CA LEU A 826 36.73 -32.81 8.41
C LEU A 826 37.11 -33.22 6.99
N LEU A 827 37.78 -32.36 6.21
CA LEU A 827 38.07 -32.60 4.80
C LEU A 827 38.93 -33.86 4.57
N ALA A 828 39.79 -34.23 5.52
CA ALA A 828 40.60 -35.44 5.50
C ALA A 828 39.82 -36.73 5.85
N SER A 829 38.62 -36.63 6.42
CA SER A 829 37.79 -37.76 6.79
C SER A 829 36.93 -38.25 5.61
N ASP A 830 36.71 -39.57 5.54
CA ASP A 830 35.80 -40.20 4.57
C ASP A 830 34.32 -39.97 4.92
N THR A 831 33.99 -39.91 6.22
CA THR A 831 32.61 -39.74 6.72
C THR A 831 32.58 -38.94 8.01
N ARG A 832 31.62 -38.03 8.14
CA ARG A 832 31.39 -37.24 9.36
C ARG A 832 29.88 -37.06 9.61
N PRO A 833 29.21 -38.07 10.20
CA PRO A 833 27.78 -38.01 10.47
C PRO A 833 27.45 -36.98 11.55
N VAL A 834 26.43 -36.16 11.30
CA VAL A 834 25.85 -35.23 12.27
C VAL A 834 24.34 -35.40 12.35
N GLU A 835 23.80 -35.20 13.55
CA GLU A 835 22.36 -35.22 13.78
C GLU A 835 21.73 -33.86 13.48
N VAL A 836 20.75 -33.83 12.59
CA VAL A 836 19.98 -32.63 12.25
C VAL A 836 18.50 -32.84 12.52
N LEU A 837 17.85 -31.81 13.07
CA LEU A 837 16.42 -31.84 13.35
C LEU A 837 15.64 -31.36 12.11
N ARG A 838 14.72 -32.19 11.60
CA ARG A 838 13.83 -31.87 10.48
C ARG A 838 12.40 -32.24 10.85
N LYS A 839 11.47 -31.27 10.82
CA LYS A 839 10.03 -31.50 11.13
C LYS A 839 9.81 -32.32 12.42
N LYS A 840 10.53 -32.00 13.50
CA LYS A 840 10.53 -32.70 14.80
C LYS A 840 11.04 -34.15 14.78
N LYS A 841 11.77 -34.57 13.74
CA LYS A 841 12.47 -35.85 13.68
C LYS A 841 13.98 -35.62 13.50
N THR A 842 14.79 -36.36 14.23
CA THR A 842 16.25 -36.37 14.04
C THR A 842 16.59 -37.20 12.80
N ARG A 843 17.46 -36.67 11.94
CA ARG A 843 18.06 -37.37 10.80
C ARG A 843 19.57 -37.28 10.93
N VAL A 844 20.27 -38.33 10.53
CA VAL A 844 21.73 -38.29 10.39
C VAL A 844 22.06 -37.85 8.98
N VAL A 845 22.91 -36.84 8.84
CA VAL A 845 23.44 -36.35 7.56
C VAL A 845 24.95 -36.37 7.65
N ASP A 846 25.63 -36.89 6.63
CA ASP A 846 27.09 -36.85 6.58
C ASP A 846 27.57 -35.50 6.03
N LEU A 847 28.38 -34.77 6.81
CA LEU A 847 28.97 -33.51 6.38
C LEU A 847 29.87 -33.68 5.14
N ARG A 848 30.54 -34.82 4.96
CA ARG A 848 31.43 -35.05 3.81
C ARG A 848 30.71 -35.27 2.49
N GLU A 849 29.49 -35.78 2.53
CA GLU A 849 28.66 -35.88 1.34
C GLU A 849 28.18 -34.51 0.84
N VAL A 850 28.17 -33.50 1.73
CA VAL A 850 27.61 -32.17 1.46
C VAL A 850 28.68 -31.10 1.29
N ILE A 851 29.72 -31.05 2.12
CA ILE A 851 30.78 -30.03 2.05
C ILE A 851 31.83 -30.45 1.02
N VAL A 852 31.97 -29.64 -0.03
CA VAL A 852 32.95 -29.85 -1.11
C VAL A 852 34.30 -29.26 -0.71
N ASP A 853 34.28 -28.06 -0.13
CA ASP A 853 35.45 -27.25 0.16
C ASP A 853 35.12 -26.32 1.34
N ALA A 854 36.10 -26.00 2.17
CA ALA A 854 35.92 -25.10 3.31
C ALA A 854 37.24 -24.42 3.70
N ALA A 855 37.16 -23.16 4.13
CA ALA A 855 38.30 -22.36 4.57
C ALA A 855 37.91 -21.51 5.79
N VAL A 856 38.89 -21.20 6.63
CA VAL A 856 38.74 -20.36 7.82
C VAL A 856 39.62 -19.12 7.68
N GLY A 857 39.11 -17.97 8.10
CA GLY A 857 39.84 -16.71 8.06
C GLY A 857 39.09 -15.60 8.77
N HIS A 858 39.51 -14.36 8.57
CA HIS A 858 38.70 -13.19 8.90
C HIS A 858 37.67 -12.94 7.80
N ILE A 859 36.58 -12.25 8.14
CA ILE A 859 35.53 -11.98 7.14
C ILE A 859 36.04 -11.16 5.96
N GLU A 860 36.99 -10.24 6.20
CA GLU A 860 37.60 -9.42 5.14
C GLU A 860 38.44 -10.25 4.15
N ASP A 861 38.84 -11.46 4.53
CA ASP A 861 39.54 -12.38 3.62
C ASP A 861 38.59 -12.97 2.57
N PHE A 862 37.27 -12.83 2.76
CA PHE A 862 36.27 -13.45 1.90
C PHE A 862 35.28 -12.47 1.27
N VAL A 863 34.97 -11.34 1.93
CA VAL A 863 33.98 -10.36 1.48
C VAL A 863 34.44 -8.93 1.75
N ASP A 864 33.83 -7.96 1.06
CA ASP A 864 34.08 -6.55 1.35
C ASP A 864 33.55 -6.22 2.77
N PRO A 865 34.36 -5.62 3.66
CA PRO A 865 33.94 -5.29 5.02
C PRO A 865 32.72 -4.34 5.09
N ARG A 866 32.40 -3.64 4.00
CA ARG A 866 31.23 -2.76 3.90
C ARG A 866 29.92 -3.52 3.68
N ASP A 867 30.01 -4.75 3.17
CA ASP A 867 28.85 -5.57 2.78
C ASP A 867 28.49 -6.62 3.84
N ALA A 868 29.31 -6.74 4.88
CA ALA A 868 29.11 -7.65 5.99
C ALA A 868 29.21 -6.91 7.33
N GLN A 869 28.43 -7.34 8.32
CA GLN A 869 28.67 -6.90 9.70
C GLN A 869 30.01 -7.46 10.18
N ILE A 870 30.74 -6.68 11.00
CA ILE A 870 32.05 -7.05 11.53
C ILE A 870 31.92 -8.34 12.38
N GLY A 871 32.17 -9.48 11.76
CA GLY A 871 32.28 -10.79 12.39
C GLY A 871 33.69 -11.33 12.16
N ARG A 872 34.41 -11.62 13.23
CA ARG A 872 35.69 -12.32 13.19
C ARG A 872 35.60 -13.41 14.25
N PRO A 873 35.84 -14.69 13.95
CA PRO A 873 36.29 -15.28 12.68
C PRO A 873 35.16 -15.61 11.68
N ALA A 874 35.51 -16.08 10.48
CA ALA A 874 34.57 -16.47 9.42
C ALA A 874 34.91 -17.84 8.79
N LEU A 875 33.87 -18.54 8.34
CA LEU A 875 33.97 -19.83 7.65
C LEU A 875 33.44 -19.69 6.22
N ARG A 876 34.30 -19.80 5.21
CA ARG A 876 33.88 -19.96 3.82
C ARG A 876 33.62 -21.43 3.54
N ILE A 877 32.45 -21.77 3.01
CA ILE A 877 32.04 -23.16 2.80
C ILE A 877 31.39 -23.29 1.43
N ARG A 878 31.83 -24.30 0.66
CA ARG A 878 31.18 -24.73 -0.57
C ARG A 878 30.37 -25.99 -0.33
N LEU A 879 29.08 -25.92 -0.57
CA LEU A 879 28.12 -26.99 -0.35
C LEU A 879 27.64 -27.58 -1.66
N ARG A 880 27.46 -28.89 -1.73
CA ARG A 880 26.69 -29.57 -2.77
C ARG A 880 25.19 -29.47 -2.43
N MET A 881 24.38 -29.23 -3.44
CA MET A 881 22.92 -29.16 -3.37
C MET A 881 22.32 -30.40 -4.02
N GLY A 882 21.40 -31.09 -3.32
CA GLY A 882 20.71 -32.26 -3.86
C GLY A 882 19.63 -32.81 -2.94
N GLU A 883 18.84 -33.77 -3.44
CA GLU A 883 17.67 -34.33 -2.74
C GLU A 883 18.03 -35.26 -1.57
N ARG A 884 19.24 -35.84 -1.57
CA ARG A 884 19.64 -36.86 -0.58
C ARG A 884 20.14 -36.27 0.74
N ALA A 885 20.72 -35.07 0.73
CA ALA A 885 21.25 -34.40 1.91
C ALA A 885 21.32 -32.87 1.72
N THR A 886 20.59 -32.11 2.53
CA THR A 886 20.65 -30.64 2.56
C THR A 886 20.90 -30.19 4.00
N LEU A 887 21.98 -29.43 4.22
CA LEU A 887 22.37 -28.83 5.50
C LEU A 887 22.12 -27.32 5.45
N LYS A 888 21.60 -26.78 6.56
CA LYS A 888 21.54 -25.33 6.77
C LYS A 888 22.92 -24.83 7.19
N PRO A 889 23.37 -23.64 6.79
CA PRO A 889 24.67 -23.10 7.21
C PRO A 889 24.86 -23.10 8.74
N VAL A 890 23.80 -22.77 9.48
CA VAL A 890 23.77 -22.81 10.96
C VAL A 890 24.08 -24.19 11.53
N GLU A 891 23.64 -25.27 10.85
CA GLU A 891 23.92 -26.65 11.28
C GLU A 891 25.40 -27.01 11.07
N ILE A 892 26.02 -26.44 10.04
CA ILE A 892 27.44 -26.61 9.76
C ILE A 892 28.28 -25.85 10.77
N ALA A 893 27.91 -24.60 11.07
CA ALA A 893 28.52 -23.82 12.13
C ALA A 893 28.43 -24.56 13.47
N ARG A 894 27.27 -25.11 13.83
CA ARG A 894 27.13 -25.92 15.05
C ARG A 894 28.04 -27.14 15.05
N ALA A 895 28.20 -27.82 13.92
CA ALA A 895 29.07 -29.00 13.85
C ALA A 895 30.57 -28.67 13.93
N LEU A 896 30.99 -27.52 13.40
CA LEU A 896 32.39 -27.10 13.42
C LEU A 896 32.76 -26.35 14.71
N VAL A 897 31.91 -25.44 15.17
CA VAL A 897 32.14 -24.61 16.37
C VAL A 897 31.71 -25.34 17.65
N GLY A 898 30.63 -26.13 17.59
CA GLY A 898 30.00 -26.79 18.73
C GLY A 898 28.71 -26.11 19.20
N SER A 899 28.39 -24.93 18.67
CA SER A 899 27.18 -24.16 18.93
C SER A 899 26.85 -23.30 17.72
N ASP A 900 25.57 -23.00 17.51
CA ASP A 900 25.12 -21.99 16.56
C ASP A 900 24.96 -20.59 17.16
N GLU A 901 25.08 -20.44 18.49
CA GLU A 901 25.07 -19.15 19.19
C GLU A 901 26.02 -18.10 18.58
N PRO A 902 27.25 -18.46 18.11
CA PRO A 902 28.16 -17.47 17.56
C PRO A 902 27.84 -17.03 16.12
N VAL A 903 26.86 -17.63 15.43
CA VAL A 903 26.56 -17.27 14.03
C VAL A 903 25.92 -15.88 13.99
N ARG A 904 26.63 -14.92 13.40
CA ARG A 904 26.19 -13.53 13.32
C ARG A 904 25.53 -13.20 11.99
N GLU A 905 26.14 -13.65 10.89
CA GLU A 905 25.65 -13.38 9.55
C GLU A 905 26.00 -14.53 8.61
N ILE A 906 25.17 -14.74 7.58
CA ILE A 906 25.45 -15.68 6.50
C ILE A 906 25.34 -14.90 5.19
N LEU A 907 26.41 -14.94 4.40
CA LEU A 907 26.48 -14.30 3.09
C LEU A 907 26.59 -15.37 2.00
N ARG A 908 25.84 -15.20 0.91
CA ARG A 908 25.98 -16.04 -0.28
C ARG A 908 26.99 -15.39 -1.22
N LEU A 909 28.06 -16.10 -1.54
CA LEU A 909 29.05 -15.65 -2.51
C LEU A 909 28.59 -15.99 -3.93
N ASP A 910 28.21 -17.26 -4.16
CA ASP A 910 27.84 -17.71 -5.50
C ASP A 910 26.99 -18.98 -5.55
N PHE A 911 26.28 -19.16 -6.66
CA PHE A 911 25.78 -20.46 -7.10
C PHE A 911 26.77 -21.08 -8.07
N LEU A 912 26.99 -22.38 -7.95
CA LEU A 912 27.98 -23.10 -8.74
C LEU A 912 27.40 -24.40 -9.32
N HIS A 913 28.02 -24.87 -10.40
CA HIS A 913 27.81 -26.18 -10.96
C HIS A 913 29.10 -27.00 -10.84
N LEU A 914 29.07 -28.03 -10.00
CA LEU A 914 30.09 -29.05 -9.86
C LEU A 914 29.81 -30.19 -10.84
N ALA A 915 30.68 -30.32 -11.83
CA ALA A 915 30.66 -31.41 -12.81
C ALA A 915 31.18 -32.73 -12.21
N GLU A 916 30.94 -33.85 -12.90
CA GLU A 916 31.35 -35.19 -12.45
C GLU A 916 32.87 -35.35 -12.32
N ASP A 917 33.64 -34.58 -13.11
CA ASP A 917 35.10 -34.53 -13.08
C ASP A 917 35.66 -33.65 -11.93
N GLY A 918 34.78 -33.04 -11.13
CA GLY A 918 35.14 -32.13 -10.04
C GLY A 918 35.32 -30.67 -10.46
N THR A 919 35.14 -30.33 -11.73
CA THR A 919 35.27 -28.95 -12.22
C THR A 919 34.08 -28.10 -11.74
N LEU A 920 34.37 -26.88 -11.29
CA LEU A 920 33.37 -25.88 -10.91
C LEU A 920 33.16 -24.88 -12.06
N THR A 921 31.91 -24.67 -12.43
CA THR A 921 31.48 -23.65 -13.39
C THR A 921 30.38 -22.78 -12.80
N TRP A 922 30.22 -21.57 -13.32
CA TRP A 922 29.17 -20.64 -12.91
C TRP A 922 27.92 -20.80 -13.79
N PRO A 923 26.72 -20.46 -13.27
CA PRO A 923 25.49 -20.46 -14.07
C PRO A 923 25.58 -19.58 -15.33
N LEU A 924 26.40 -18.53 -15.30
CA LEU A 924 26.65 -17.66 -16.45
C LEU A 924 27.63 -18.26 -17.47
N ASP A 925 28.43 -19.27 -17.12
CA ASP A 925 29.35 -19.89 -18.08
C ASP A 925 28.59 -20.69 -19.14
N GLY A 926 29.12 -20.73 -20.37
CA GLY A 926 28.59 -21.52 -21.49
C GLY A 926 29.26 -21.10 -22.81
N PRO A 927 29.17 -21.90 -23.89
CA PRO A 927 29.68 -21.48 -25.19
C PRO A 927 28.91 -20.24 -25.67
N ALA A 928 29.60 -19.14 -25.91
CA ALA A 928 29.01 -17.92 -26.47
C ALA A 928 28.60 -18.16 -27.93
N GLU A 929 27.37 -17.79 -28.30
CA GLU A 929 26.95 -17.79 -29.71
C GLU A 929 27.62 -16.66 -30.52
N ASP A 930 28.17 -15.63 -29.88
CA ASP A 930 28.87 -14.52 -30.53
C ASP A 930 30.27 -14.27 -29.94
N PRO A 931 31.35 -14.60 -30.67
CA PRO A 931 32.73 -14.35 -30.25
C PRO A 931 33.06 -12.86 -30.02
N ARG A 932 32.23 -11.92 -30.51
CA ARG A 932 32.43 -10.47 -30.27
C ARG A 932 31.88 -9.99 -28.95
N ALA A 933 30.94 -10.72 -28.33
CA ALA A 933 30.41 -10.41 -26.99
C ALA A 933 31.37 -10.85 -25.86
N ASP A 934 32.29 -11.77 -26.15
CA ASP A 934 33.29 -12.28 -25.19
C ASP A 934 34.35 -11.22 -24.83
N ALA A 935 34.61 -10.24 -25.71
CA ALA A 935 35.60 -9.19 -25.47
C ALA A 935 35.08 -8.08 -24.53
N ASP A 936 33.77 -7.85 -24.47
CA ASP A 936 33.15 -6.82 -23.61
C ASP A 936 32.61 -7.39 -22.27
N LEU A 937 32.51 -8.73 -22.15
CA LEU A 937 32.19 -9.45 -20.92
C LEU A 937 33.37 -9.52 -19.91
N GLU A 938 34.56 -9.03 -20.29
CA GLU A 938 35.70 -8.90 -19.37
C GLU A 938 35.48 -7.83 -18.28
N ILE A 939 34.52 -6.91 -18.45
CA ILE A 939 34.12 -5.95 -17.41
C ILE A 939 32.94 -6.52 -16.61
N LEU A 940 33.21 -7.44 -15.68
CA LEU A 940 32.40 -7.79 -14.47
C LEU A 940 32.71 -9.19 -13.91
N ARG A 941 33.81 -9.82 -14.31
CA ARG A 941 34.45 -10.78 -13.42
C ARG A 941 35.03 -10.02 -12.22
N CYS A 942 34.24 -9.81 -11.16
CA CYS A 942 34.75 -9.67 -9.79
C CYS A 942 35.49 -10.96 -9.32
N GLN A 943 36.06 -11.73 -10.25
CA GLN A 943 36.89 -12.87 -10.00
C GLN A 943 38.32 -12.47 -9.66
N GLU A 944 38.83 -11.29 -10.03
CA GLU A 944 40.22 -10.96 -9.70
C GLU A 944 40.41 -10.70 -8.19
N THR A 945 39.46 -10.01 -7.54
CA THR A 945 39.48 -9.84 -6.08
C THR A 945 39.27 -11.17 -5.35
N MET A 946 38.40 -12.06 -5.84
CA MET A 946 38.11 -13.37 -5.22
C MET A 946 39.10 -14.49 -5.56
N ARG A 947 39.79 -14.44 -6.72
CA ARG A 947 40.85 -15.40 -7.11
C ARG A 947 42.20 -15.07 -6.46
N ALA A 948 42.42 -13.81 -6.08
CA ALA A 948 43.59 -13.41 -5.30
C ALA A 948 43.53 -13.91 -3.83
N LEU A 949 42.34 -14.21 -3.32
CA LEU A 949 42.07 -14.57 -1.91
C LEU A 949 42.00 -16.08 -1.62
N VAL A 950 42.43 -16.95 -2.55
CA VAL A 950 42.56 -18.39 -2.29
C VAL A 950 44.04 -18.73 -2.01
N PRO A 951 44.44 -19.05 -0.77
CA PRO A 951 45.76 -19.61 -0.50
C PRO A 951 45.91 -20.95 -1.24
N GLY A 952 46.88 -21.06 -2.15
CA GLY A 952 47.29 -22.34 -2.74
C GLY A 952 46.92 -22.60 -4.20
N SER A 953 46.40 -21.64 -4.96
CA SER A 953 46.09 -21.88 -6.39
C SER A 953 47.37 -22.10 -7.24
N PRO A 954 47.32 -22.90 -8.32
CA PRO A 954 48.44 -23.08 -9.25
C PRO A 954 48.95 -21.77 -9.87
N ALA A 955 48.12 -20.72 -9.90
CA ALA A 955 48.50 -19.38 -10.35
C ALA A 955 49.46 -18.68 -9.38
N GLN A 956 49.34 -18.89 -8.06
CA GLN A 956 50.29 -18.35 -7.06
C GLN A 956 51.70 -18.94 -7.20
N ARG A 957 51.84 -20.15 -7.74
CA ARG A 957 53.17 -20.74 -8.04
C ARG A 957 53.81 -20.15 -9.30
N ARG A 958 53.03 -19.63 -10.24
CA ARG A 958 53.53 -18.95 -11.45
C ARG A 958 53.82 -17.47 -11.24
N ALA A 959 53.06 -16.79 -10.35
CA ALA A 959 53.25 -15.36 -10.07
C ALA A 959 54.55 -15.02 -9.32
N ARG A 960 55.26 -16.00 -8.73
CA ARG A 960 56.58 -15.79 -8.10
C ARG A 960 57.76 -15.74 -9.08
N MET A 961 57.55 -15.81 -10.40
CA MET A 961 58.64 -15.90 -11.40
C MET A 961 58.62 -14.83 -12.51
N VAL A 962 57.85 -13.75 -12.40
CA VAL A 962 57.84 -12.67 -13.41
C VAL A 962 58.25 -11.33 -12.76
N PRO A 963 59.21 -10.57 -13.31
CA PRO A 963 59.61 -9.28 -12.76
C PRO A 963 58.51 -8.22 -12.95
N ASP A 964 58.41 -7.36 -11.94
CA ASP A 964 57.44 -6.28 -11.78
C ASP A 964 57.65 -5.16 -12.82
N THR A 965 56.82 -5.12 -13.86
CA THR A 965 56.70 -3.97 -14.76
C THR A 965 55.24 -3.81 -15.18
N THR A 966 54.47 -2.98 -14.47
CA THR A 966 53.20 -2.45 -14.96
C THR A 966 53.14 -0.96 -14.62
N PRO A 967 52.85 -0.05 -15.58
CA PRO A 967 52.91 1.39 -15.36
C PRO A 967 51.69 1.89 -14.57
N SER A 968 51.83 3.06 -13.94
CA SER A 968 50.75 3.62 -13.11
C SER A 968 49.59 4.18 -13.96
N LEU A 969 48.39 4.19 -13.38
CA LEU A 969 47.14 4.71 -13.97
C LEU A 969 47.20 6.16 -14.49
N MET A 970 48.21 6.95 -14.10
CA MET A 970 48.42 8.30 -14.64
C MET A 970 48.99 8.29 -16.07
N GLU A 971 49.73 7.24 -16.47
CA GLU A 971 50.32 7.14 -17.82
C GLU A 971 49.31 6.68 -18.88
N LEU A 972 48.22 6.01 -18.48
CA LEU A 972 47.14 5.57 -19.38
C LEU A 972 46.15 6.69 -19.73
N ALA A 973 46.15 7.81 -19.01
CA ALA A 973 45.16 8.88 -19.19
C ALA A 973 45.59 10.02 -20.13
N GLY A 974 46.87 10.11 -20.53
CA GLY A 974 47.33 11.09 -21.54
C GLY A 974 47.07 12.57 -21.20
N ILE A 975 46.96 12.93 -19.92
CA ILE A 975 46.76 14.32 -19.48
C ILE A 975 48.11 14.90 -19.05
N ALA A 976 48.62 15.87 -19.80
CA ALA A 976 49.80 16.63 -19.40
C ALA A 976 49.45 17.62 -18.27
N PRO A 977 50.29 17.76 -17.23
CA PRO A 977 50.08 18.76 -16.19
C PRO A 977 50.41 20.16 -16.75
N ALA A 978 49.50 21.11 -16.63
CA ALA A 978 49.76 22.52 -16.86
C ALA A 978 50.13 23.21 -15.53
N GLU A 979 51.16 24.06 -15.60
CA GLU A 979 51.63 24.97 -14.54
C GLU A 979 50.59 26.03 -14.14
#